data_AF-A0A378JL03-F1
#
_entry.id   AF-A0A378JL03-F1
#
_cell.length_a   1.000
_cell.length_b   1.000
_cell.length_c   1.000
_cell.angle_alpha   90.00
_cell.angle_beta   90.00
_cell.angle_gamma   90.00
#
_symmetry.space_group_name_H-M   'P 1'
#
loop_
_entity.id
_entity.type
_entity.pdbx_description
1 polymer ?
#
loop_
_entity_poly.entity_id
_entity_poly.type
_entity_poly.pdbx_seq_one_letter_code
_entity_poly.pdbx_strand_id
1 'polypeptide(L)'
;MPLKNIREEFSYVNRPTSIIILGVPLQDYINKARINLERLLKESLPKEEQQDIEEQLAKINSLKEVTIPIKGSKSYYSMADKAGGVTEKTCLVDEDTLKKNLLGLASAETYAEVKTNKIRMNAIIKHPKSGKNTEVQREAIGLEIARILGFKVTDSTLILHLTGNEWRPCLFIPFGNMELLTEFIDDAESMHGRLKQTYFESVEDFGKYSAFFRLLCDPDFMGKEGQNKGLTKEDHPKILYIFDQVFMTTNNFRFDKAFNLIPDNSLSKLPKFSRHFMGRNKSVINDSSFEEKIQGAINILRKKGEIRTMLAEVSKANNTRYNDSSSVRELQNDAVECFKIFNERICSIEELFPLIKIKGCPKQVSDLIKDNDEDNLVLLKKAMLVTQLINKPKLYDTSGKPYRAPFFSNPSTYVEKVYILNNQVTISFARGIGPALSRIKKSLLEAQGFTIAANEETASISKDTLLKLTEQSYYKEQEDNIDETYNYLDLERIEMLANTYNENSNIILRNLIDQVKKCGMNPGLLDEVLDNLDKIPFKNKGFVEHIKQCCLYEVMKLMIKREPRIKQELEEGMTKAKQDGTLKVHILGVLAKERKSLNSHRSSFLKSVTLNSDQHLPEEKASKQELSDLEGNFNNLKSY
;
A
#
# COMPACT_ATOMS: atom_id res chain seq x y z
N MET A 1 27.78 47.25 24.12
CA MET A 1 28.17 45.98 24.76
C MET A 1 28.25 44.91 23.68
N PRO A 2 29.36 44.18 23.53
CA PRO A 2 29.43 43.11 22.55
C PRO A 2 28.54 41.95 23.02
N LEU A 3 27.70 41.44 22.12
CA LEU A 3 26.87 40.25 22.32
C LEU A 3 27.78 39.11 22.78
N LYS A 4 27.54 38.60 23.99
CA LYS A 4 28.17 37.38 24.48
C LYS A 4 27.87 36.28 23.46
N ASN A 5 28.92 35.77 22.83
CA ASN A 5 28.89 34.49 22.11
C ASN A 5 28.53 33.39 23.11
N ILE A 6 27.24 33.12 23.28
CA ILE A 6 26.76 31.93 23.99
C ILE A 6 26.87 30.78 22.99
N ARG A 7 27.99 30.06 23.04
CA ARG A 7 28.07 28.70 22.51
C ARG A 7 27.39 27.78 23.51
N GLU A 8 26.11 27.53 23.32
CA GLU A 8 25.45 26.37 23.91
C GLU A 8 25.26 25.32 22.81
N GLU A 9 26.10 24.30 22.84
CA GLU A 9 26.03 23.13 21.97
C GLU A 9 24.86 22.24 22.42
N PHE A 10 23.75 22.31 21.69
CA PHE A 10 22.71 21.28 21.80
C PHE A 10 23.01 20.12 20.83
N SER A 11 23.88 19.21 21.26
CA SER A 11 24.11 17.89 20.67
C SER A 11 23.08 16.84 21.15
N TYR A 12 22.65 15.94 20.27
CA TYR A 12 22.55 14.52 20.66
C TYR A 12 23.72 13.69 20.15
N VAL A 13 24.39 14.09 19.05
CA VAL A 13 25.85 13.96 18.87
C VAL A 13 26.35 15.14 18.00
N ASN A 14 27.09 16.08 18.59
CA ASN A 14 27.95 17.12 18.02
C ASN A 14 27.41 17.98 16.86
N ARG A 15 26.56 18.99 17.09
CA ARG A 15 26.41 20.12 16.15
C ARG A 15 26.17 21.47 16.85
N PRO A 16 27.06 22.47 16.68
CA PRO A 16 26.87 23.82 17.22
C PRO A 16 25.86 24.61 16.38
N THR A 17 24.87 25.21 17.02
CA THR A 17 23.95 26.18 16.43
C THR A 17 24.59 27.56 16.33
N SER A 18 24.47 28.21 15.17
CA SER A 18 24.98 29.56 14.92
C SER A 18 23.84 30.50 14.56
N ILE A 19 23.99 31.75 14.98
CA ILE A 19 23.07 32.88 14.77
C ILE A 19 23.02 33.24 13.28
N ILE A 20 21.82 33.61 12.83
CA ILE A 20 21.48 34.17 11.52
C ILE A 20 22.37 35.38 11.22
N ILE A 21 23.16 35.32 10.16
CA ILE A 21 23.86 36.47 9.59
C ILE A 21 23.27 36.68 8.21
N LEU A 22 22.68 37.86 7.96
CA LEU A 22 22.23 38.28 6.64
C LEU A 22 23.46 38.47 5.74
N GLY A 23 23.71 37.52 4.85
CA GLY A 23 24.60 37.69 3.72
C GLY A 23 23.81 38.19 2.51
N VAL A 24 24.45 38.98 1.65
CA VAL A 24 23.90 39.37 0.34
C VAL A 24 24.39 38.39 -0.72
N PRO A 25 23.54 37.45 -1.22
CA PRO A 25 23.74 36.95 -2.59
C PRO A 25 22.47 36.67 -3.44
N LEU A 26 21.26 37.09 -3.05
CA LEU A 26 20.05 36.89 -3.89
C LEU A 26 19.20 38.13 -4.20
N GLN A 27 19.55 39.32 -3.68
CA GLN A 27 18.70 40.51 -3.78
C GLN A 27 18.38 40.92 -5.22
N ASP A 28 19.34 40.78 -6.14
CA ASP A 28 19.13 41.09 -7.55
C ASP A 28 18.12 40.13 -8.21
N TYR A 29 18.19 38.84 -7.89
CA TYR A 29 17.25 37.83 -8.39
C TYR A 29 15.85 38.06 -7.83
N ILE A 30 15.75 38.38 -6.53
CA ILE A 30 14.50 38.74 -5.84
C ILE A 30 13.85 39.94 -6.51
N ASN A 31 14.62 41.02 -6.74
CA ASN A 31 14.10 42.24 -7.35
C ASN A 31 13.61 42.00 -8.78
N LYS A 32 14.36 41.24 -9.60
CA LYS A 32 13.96 40.91 -10.97
C LYS A 32 12.70 40.06 -11.01
N ALA A 33 12.62 39.00 -10.21
CA ALA A 33 11.44 38.14 -10.12
C ALA A 33 10.21 38.94 -9.65
N ARG A 34 10.36 39.79 -8.63
CA ARG A 34 9.28 40.64 -8.12
C ARG A 34 8.76 41.59 -9.19
N ILE A 35 9.63 42.35 -9.86
CA ILE A 35 9.25 43.28 -10.92
C ILE A 35 8.50 42.56 -12.04
N ASN A 36 8.97 41.37 -12.46
CA ASN A 36 8.32 40.63 -13.52
C ASN A 36 6.95 40.07 -13.10
N LEU A 37 6.81 39.55 -11.88
CA LEU A 37 5.51 39.10 -11.36
C LEU A 37 4.52 40.26 -11.19
N GLU A 38 4.96 41.43 -10.73
CA GLU A 38 4.13 42.65 -10.66
C GLU A 38 3.72 43.14 -12.06
N ARG A 39 4.56 42.95 -13.08
CA ARG A 39 4.23 43.22 -14.48
C ARG A 39 3.14 42.25 -14.98
N LEU A 40 3.32 40.94 -14.76
CA LEU A 40 2.35 39.90 -15.15
C LEU A 40 1.00 40.07 -14.44
N LEU A 41 0.99 40.50 -13.18
CA LEU A 41 -0.27 40.75 -12.45
C LEU A 41 -1.09 41.91 -13.05
N LYS A 42 -0.46 42.82 -13.78
CA LYS A 42 -1.14 43.91 -14.50
C LYS A 42 -1.75 43.46 -15.83
N GLU A 43 -1.42 42.26 -16.29
CA GLU A 43 -2.03 41.66 -17.47
C GLU A 43 -3.43 41.11 -17.12
N SER A 44 -4.30 40.97 -18.13
CA SER A 44 -5.67 40.49 -17.94
C SER A 44 -5.72 38.97 -17.74
N LEU A 45 -5.23 38.49 -16.60
CA LEU A 45 -5.22 37.07 -16.22
C LEU A 45 -6.53 36.64 -15.51
N PRO A 46 -6.93 35.36 -15.60
CA PRO A 46 -7.97 34.79 -14.75
C PRO A 46 -7.67 34.97 -13.25
N LYS A 47 -8.73 35.10 -12.43
CA LYS A 47 -8.60 35.37 -10.99
C LYS A 47 -7.77 34.33 -10.21
N GLU A 48 -7.88 33.05 -10.58
CA GLU A 48 -7.08 31.98 -9.95
C GLU A 48 -5.59 32.13 -10.25
N GLU A 49 -5.23 32.57 -11.45
CA GLU A 49 -3.84 32.81 -11.85
C GLU A 49 -3.26 34.05 -11.16
N GLN A 50 -4.08 35.10 -11.01
CA GLN A 50 -3.70 36.30 -10.23
C GLN A 50 -3.41 35.93 -8.77
N GLN A 51 -4.29 35.16 -8.14
CA GLN A 51 -4.10 34.71 -6.76
C GLN A 51 -2.80 33.89 -6.62
N ASP A 52 -2.53 33.00 -7.58
CA ASP A 52 -1.31 32.21 -7.59
C ASP A 52 -0.04 33.08 -7.71
N ILE A 53 -0.07 34.15 -8.51
CA ILE A 53 1.04 35.13 -8.62
C ILE A 53 1.19 35.92 -7.31
N GLU A 54 0.09 36.38 -6.70
CA GLU A 54 0.11 37.09 -5.42
C GLU A 54 0.72 36.22 -4.30
N GLU A 55 0.40 34.93 -4.26
CA GLU A 55 1.01 33.98 -3.33
C GLU A 55 2.53 33.85 -3.53
N GLN A 56 3.02 33.85 -4.78
CA GLN A 56 4.45 33.86 -5.06
C GLN A 56 5.12 35.17 -4.61
N LEU A 57 4.48 36.31 -4.86
CA LEU A 57 4.97 37.61 -4.38
C LEU A 57 5.06 37.66 -2.85
N ALA A 58 4.07 37.14 -2.14
CA ALA A 58 4.09 37.04 -0.68
C ALA A 58 5.25 36.16 -0.17
N LYS A 59 5.54 35.04 -0.84
CA LYS A 59 6.71 34.20 -0.52
C LYS A 59 8.01 34.97 -0.73
N ILE A 60 8.19 35.63 -1.88
CA ILE A 60 9.40 36.41 -2.18
C ILE A 60 9.63 37.51 -1.15
N ASN A 61 8.58 38.26 -0.78
CA ASN A 61 8.68 39.37 0.16
C ASN A 61 8.93 38.94 1.62
N SER A 62 8.76 37.65 1.94
CA SER A 62 8.96 37.09 3.28
C SER A 62 10.25 36.31 3.45
N LEU A 63 11.07 36.20 2.40
CA LEU A 63 12.33 35.45 2.42
C LEU A 63 13.28 35.96 3.50
N LYS A 64 13.74 35.05 4.38
CA LYS A 64 14.81 35.32 5.35
C LYS A 64 15.82 34.19 5.32
N GLU A 65 17.10 34.51 5.24
CA GLU A 65 18.16 33.51 5.26
C GLU A 65 18.18 32.76 6.61
N VAL A 66 18.38 31.44 6.54
CA VAL A 66 18.48 30.54 7.67
C VAL A 66 19.68 29.61 7.44
N THR A 67 20.68 29.70 8.30
CA THR A 67 21.83 28.80 8.28
C THR A 67 21.56 27.60 9.18
N ILE A 68 21.59 26.38 8.62
CA ILE A 68 21.47 25.14 9.38
C ILE A 68 22.87 24.53 9.54
N PRO A 69 23.34 24.23 10.77
CA PRO A 69 24.67 23.68 11.00
C PRO A 69 24.73 22.18 10.70
N ILE A 70 24.72 21.81 9.42
CA ILE A 70 24.83 20.42 8.94
C ILE A 70 26.23 20.20 8.34
N LYS A 71 26.74 18.96 8.36
CA LYS A 71 27.94 18.60 7.57
C LYS A 71 27.66 18.90 6.09
N GLY A 72 28.38 19.85 5.50
CA GLY A 72 28.24 20.24 4.09
C GLY A 72 27.62 21.63 3.83
N SER A 73 27.29 22.41 4.89
CA SER A 73 26.97 23.84 4.83
C SER A 73 26.08 24.28 3.66
N LYS A 74 24.82 23.85 3.63
CA LYS A 74 23.81 24.41 2.71
C LYS A 74 23.04 25.56 3.38
N SER A 75 22.89 26.68 2.68
CA SER A 75 22.04 27.80 3.09
C SER A 75 20.58 27.53 2.72
N TYR A 76 19.68 27.94 3.61
CA TYR A 76 18.23 27.85 3.41
C TYR A 76 17.61 29.24 3.54
N TYR A 77 16.40 29.40 3.03
CA TYR A 77 15.58 30.60 3.20
C TYR A 77 14.22 30.23 3.75
N SER A 78 13.81 30.85 4.85
CA SER A 78 12.45 30.75 5.36
C SER A 78 11.51 31.61 4.55
N MET A 79 10.28 31.15 4.36
CA MET A 79 9.24 31.86 3.63
C MET A 79 7.87 31.67 4.26
N ALA A 80 6.97 32.63 4.00
CA ALA A 80 5.56 32.52 4.33
C ALA A 80 4.88 31.52 3.39
N ASP A 81 4.89 30.25 3.79
CA ASP A 81 4.19 29.17 3.09
C ASP A 81 3.36 28.37 4.09
N LYS A 82 2.30 27.71 3.61
CA LYS A 82 1.45 26.87 4.45
C LYS A 82 1.97 25.43 4.42
N ALA A 83 2.59 24.99 5.50
CA ALA A 83 2.78 23.55 5.74
C ALA A 83 1.56 23.01 6.49
N GLY A 84 0.92 21.96 5.96
CA GLY A 84 -0.20 21.29 6.64
C GLY A 84 0.19 20.68 7.99
N GLY A 85 -0.79 20.51 8.89
CA GLY A 85 -0.61 19.88 10.20
C GLY A 85 -0.98 20.78 11.39
N VAL A 86 -0.96 20.21 12.60
CA VAL A 86 -1.29 20.92 13.86
C VAL A 86 -0.05 21.53 14.52
N THR A 87 1.13 21.03 14.18
CA THR A 87 2.42 21.48 14.71
C THR A 87 2.91 22.68 13.92
N GLU A 88 3.38 23.71 14.63
CA GLU A 88 3.93 24.92 14.00
C GLU A 88 5.20 24.55 13.19
N LYS A 89 5.32 25.10 11.99
CA LYS A 89 6.40 24.78 11.04
C LYS A 89 6.95 26.06 10.41
N THR A 90 8.27 26.18 10.33
CA THR A 90 8.93 27.16 9.45
C THR A 90 9.22 26.48 8.12
N CYS A 91 8.58 26.95 7.05
CA CYS A 91 8.80 26.47 5.69
C CYS A 91 10.12 27.01 5.15
N LEU A 92 10.95 26.14 4.58
CA LEU A 92 12.27 26.46 4.06
C LEU A 92 12.42 26.04 2.59
N VAL A 93 13.26 26.77 1.86
CA VAL A 93 13.76 26.41 0.53
C VAL A 93 15.29 26.52 0.50
N ASP A 94 15.99 25.54 -0.08
CA ASP A 94 17.46 25.64 -0.25
C ASP A 94 17.84 26.73 -1.27
N GLU A 95 19.04 27.30 -1.10
CA GLU A 95 19.53 28.40 -1.92
C GLU A 95 19.58 28.09 -3.43
N ASP A 96 20.04 26.90 -3.83
CA ASP A 96 20.18 26.53 -5.24
C ASP A 96 18.82 26.43 -5.92
N THR A 97 17.86 25.77 -5.27
CA THR A 97 16.47 25.67 -5.73
C THR A 97 15.80 27.04 -5.80
N LEU A 98 15.99 27.87 -4.76
CA LEU A 98 15.44 29.22 -4.74
C LEU A 98 16.00 30.07 -5.89
N LYS A 99 17.32 30.05 -6.10
CA LYS A 99 17.99 30.80 -7.16
C LYS A 99 17.49 30.39 -8.54
N LYS A 100 17.36 29.08 -8.80
CA LYS A 100 16.79 28.54 -10.05
C LYS A 100 15.36 29.04 -10.28
N ASN A 101 14.52 28.97 -9.26
CA ASN A 101 13.12 29.39 -9.36
C ASN A 101 13.01 30.90 -9.55
N LEU A 102 13.78 31.72 -8.82
CA LEU A 102 13.81 33.17 -9.00
C LEU A 102 14.28 33.56 -10.40
N LEU A 103 15.27 32.87 -10.96
CA LEU A 103 15.71 33.06 -12.35
C LEU A 103 14.58 32.77 -13.34
N GLY A 104 13.91 31.63 -13.18
CA GLY A 104 12.78 31.26 -14.05
C GLY A 104 11.60 32.21 -13.93
N LEU A 105 11.30 32.71 -12.72
CA LEU A 105 10.26 33.73 -12.49
C LEU A 105 10.66 35.10 -13.05
N ALA A 106 11.93 35.46 -12.99
CA ALA A 106 12.44 36.72 -13.57
C ALA A 106 12.36 36.75 -15.10
N SER A 107 12.45 35.58 -15.76
CA SER A 107 12.36 35.44 -17.21
C SER A 107 10.97 35.01 -17.71
N ALA A 108 9.99 34.80 -16.82
CA ALA A 108 8.68 34.28 -17.20
C ALA A 108 7.91 35.28 -18.08
N GLU A 109 7.54 34.87 -19.28
CA GLU A 109 6.70 35.64 -20.20
C GLU A 109 5.22 35.29 -20.04
N THR A 110 4.91 34.08 -19.55
CA THR A 110 3.54 33.56 -19.42
C THR A 110 3.23 33.00 -18.04
N TYR A 111 1.94 32.88 -17.70
CA TYR A 111 1.51 32.22 -16.46
C TYR A 111 1.94 30.74 -16.38
N ALA A 112 2.01 30.02 -17.50
CA ALA A 112 2.47 28.63 -17.53
C ALA A 112 3.93 28.49 -17.05
N GLU A 113 4.78 29.47 -17.38
CA GLU A 113 6.16 29.54 -16.91
C GLU A 113 6.23 29.94 -15.43
N VAL A 114 5.36 30.83 -14.96
CA VAL A 114 5.21 31.10 -13.52
C VAL A 114 4.85 29.81 -12.78
N LYS A 115 3.88 29.05 -13.28
CA LYS A 115 3.44 27.78 -12.68
C LYS A 115 4.57 26.74 -12.58
N THR A 116 5.43 26.70 -13.59
CA THR A 116 6.58 25.79 -13.66
C THR A 116 7.69 26.20 -12.69
N ASN A 117 7.90 27.50 -12.49
CA ASN A 117 8.98 28.06 -11.68
C ASN A 117 8.53 28.51 -10.27
N LYS A 118 7.33 28.12 -9.81
CA LYS A 118 6.83 28.47 -8.47
C LYS A 118 7.84 28.06 -7.39
N ILE A 119 8.05 28.97 -6.43
CA ILE A 119 8.79 28.70 -5.21
C ILE A 119 7.94 27.78 -4.32
N ARG A 120 8.52 26.63 -3.99
CA ARG A 120 7.92 25.59 -3.14
C ARG A 120 8.89 25.25 -2.02
N MET A 121 8.35 24.94 -0.84
CA MET A 121 9.19 24.44 0.25
C MET A 121 9.81 23.10 -0.12
N ASN A 122 11.07 22.93 0.28
CA ASN A 122 11.78 21.65 0.17
C ASN A 122 12.51 21.29 1.46
N ALA A 123 12.23 22.01 2.55
CA ALA A 123 12.62 21.67 3.90
C ALA A 123 11.66 22.33 4.90
N ILE A 124 11.62 21.83 6.12
CA ILE A 124 10.88 22.45 7.24
C ILE A 124 11.71 22.44 8.52
N ILE A 125 11.45 23.41 9.39
CA ILE A 125 11.77 23.31 10.82
C ILE A 125 10.45 23.07 11.54
N LYS A 126 10.33 21.93 12.21
CA LYS A 126 9.20 21.63 13.08
C LYS A 126 9.47 22.11 14.49
N HIS A 127 8.53 22.87 15.03
CA HIS A 127 8.59 23.41 16.38
C HIS A 127 7.85 22.50 17.38
N PRO A 128 8.20 22.53 18.68
CA PRO A 128 7.48 21.76 19.69
C PRO A 128 6.04 22.26 19.86
N LYS A 129 5.04 21.38 19.75
CA LYS A 129 3.63 21.72 19.93
C LYS A 129 3.36 22.12 21.36
N SER A 130 2.77 23.31 21.52
CA SER A 130 2.46 23.89 22.84
C SER A 130 3.69 23.94 23.77
N GLY A 131 4.90 23.96 23.22
CA GLY A 131 6.15 23.99 23.98
C GLY A 131 6.61 22.68 24.62
N LYS A 132 6.02 21.54 24.26
CA LYS A 132 6.45 20.23 24.77
C LYS A 132 7.65 19.72 23.99
N ASN A 133 8.83 19.81 24.59
CA ASN A 133 10.09 19.39 23.96
C ASN A 133 10.14 17.88 23.65
N THR A 134 9.36 17.07 24.37
CA THR A 134 9.29 15.62 24.18
C THR A 134 8.76 15.21 22.80
N GLU A 135 7.91 16.03 22.16
CA GLU A 135 7.36 15.69 20.84
C GLU A 135 8.46 15.64 19.77
N VAL A 136 9.35 16.63 19.78
CA VAL A 136 10.47 16.73 18.83
C VAL A 136 11.46 15.58 19.03
N GLN A 137 11.72 15.19 20.30
CA GLN A 137 12.50 14.00 20.63
C GLN A 137 11.86 12.72 20.10
N ARG A 138 10.55 12.55 20.33
CA ARG A 138 9.79 11.37 19.88
C ARG A 138 9.69 11.29 18.36
N GLU A 139 9.64 12.42 17.64
CA GLU A 139 9.75 12.45 16.18
C GLU A 139 11.12 11.99 15.70
N ALA A 140 12.19 12.51 16.31
CA ALA A 140 13.55 12.10 15.99
C ALA A 140 13.74 10.58 16.21
N ILE A 141 13.23 10.05 17.33
CA ILE A 141 13.20 8.60 17.62
C ILE A 141 12.42 7.84 16.53
N GLY A 142 11.24 8.31 16.14
CA GLY A 142 10.42 7.66 15.11
C GLY A 142 11.12 7.57 13.74
N LEU A 143 11.77 8.65 13.32
CA LEU A 143 12.55 8.69 12.08
C LEU A 143 13.82 7.82 12.16
N GLU A 144 14.52 7.81 13.30
CA GLU A 144 15.71 6.97 13.48
C GLU A 144 15.37 5.47 13.49
N ILE A 145 14.25 5.08 14.12
CA ILE A 145 13.76 3.69 14.03
C ILE A 145 13.49 3.31 12.57
N ALA A 146 12.85 4.18 11.80
CA ALA A 146 12.61 3.92 10.38
C ALA A 146 13.92 3.73 9.59
N ARG A 147 14.96 4.51 9.93
CA ARG A 147 16.30 4.41 9.34
C ARG A 147 16.99 3.09 9.69
N ILE A 148 16.94 2.67 10.97
CA ILE A 148 17.47 1.36 11.42
C ILE A 148 16.77 0.20 10.70
N LEU A 149 15.47 0.34 10.42
CA LEU A 149 14.69 -0.65 9.68
C LEU A 149 14.97 -0.67 8.17
N GLY A 150 15.77 0.27 7.66
CA GLY A 150 16.16 0.36 6.26
C GLY A 150 15.12 1.01 5.35
N PHE A 151 14.17 1.76 5.90
CA PHE A 151 13.16 2.47 5.11
C PHE A 151 13.71 3.72 4.44
N LYS A 152 13.02 4.20 3.40
CA LYS A 152 13.31 5.50 2.80
C LYS A 152 12.79 6.59 3.73
N VAL A 153 13.71 7.21 4.44
CA VAL A 153 13.44 8.22 5.44
C VAL A 153 14.22 9.46 5.08
N THR A 154 13.62 10.61 5.35
CA THR A 154 14.35 11.86 5.24
C THR A 154 15.51 11.97 6.22
N ASP A 155 16.52 12.74 5.85
CA ASP A 155 17.46 13.23 6.84
C ASP A 155 16.73 14.11 7.83
N SER A 156 17.11 14.03 9.10
CA SER A 156 16.56 14.91 10.12
C SER A 156 17.65 15.32 11.08
N THR A 157 17.56 16.55 11.59
CA THR A 157 18.57 17.08 12.51
C THR A 157 17.86 17.92 13.57
N LEU A 158 18.11 17.59 14.84
CA LEU A 158 17.70 18.45 15.94
C LEU A 158 18.53 19.73 15.91
N ILE A 159 17.87 20.87 16.02
CA ILE A 159 18.48 22.20 16.05
C ILE A 159 17.89 23.01 17.19
N LEU A 160 18.63 24.00 17.67
CA LEU A 160 18.07 25.04 18.52
C LEU A 160 17.59 26.19 17.63
N HIS A 161 16.31 26.54 17.70
CA HIS A 161 15.73 27.61 16.88
C HIS A 161 14.99 28.62 17.76
N LEU A 162 15.09 29.90 17.39
CA LEU A 162 14.40 30.97 18.10
C LEU A 162 12.92 30.95 17.69
N THR A 163 12.05 30.55 18.61
CA THR A 163 10.59 30.54 18.43
C THR A 163 9.97 31.63 19.30
N GLY A 164 9.43 32.67 18.68
CA GLY A 164 9.04 33.88 19.42
C GLY A 164 10.26 34.53 20.08
N ASN A 165 10.27 34.54 21.42
CA ASN A 165 11.34 35.15 22.22
C ASN A 165 12.25 34.13 22.93
N GLU A 166 12.10 32.83 22.66
CA GLU A 166 12.81 31.76 23.36
C GLU A 166 13.47 30.78 22.39
N TRP A 167 14.67 30.33 22.73
CA TRP A 167 15.37 29.26 22.01
C TRP A 167 14.78 27.91 22.41
N ARG A 168 14.33 27.14 21.42
CA ARG A 168 13.69 25.84 21.65
C ARG A 168 14.29 24.76 20.75
N PRO A 169 14.31 23.50 21.22
CA PRO A 169 14.69 22.38 20.38
C PRO A 169 13.62 22.16 19.31
N CYS A 170 14.06 22.15 18.05
CA CYS A 170 13.23 21.95 16.87
C CYS A 170 13.83 20.86 15.99
N LEU A 171 13.03 20.29 15.09
CA LEU A 171 13.48 19.27 14.15
C LEU A 171 13.56 19.87 12.74
N PHE A 172 14.78 19.99 12.23
CA PHE A 172 15.01 20.33 10.83
C PHE A 172 14.87 19.06 9.96
N ILE A 173 14.07 19.17 8.91
CA ILE A 173 13.74 18.11 7.97
C ILE A 173 13.88 18.66 6.55
N PRO A 174 14.97 18.39 5.81
CA PRO A 174 14.97 18.52 4.36
C PRO A 174 13.95 17.55 3.75
N PHE A 175 13.41 17.86 2.58
CA PHE A 175 12.60 16.91 1.81
C PHE A 175 13.46 16.30 0.70
N GLY A 176 13.33 14.99 0.52
CA GLY A 176 13.93 14.28 -0.59
C GLY A 176 13.09 14.41 -1.86
N ASN A 177 13.51 13.71 -2.91
CA ASN A 177 12.79 13.66 -4.17
C ASN A 177 11.52 12.78 -4.05
N MET A 178 10.42 13.40 -3.62
CA MET A 178 9.16 12.71 -3.33
C MET A 178 7.93 13.44 -3.89
N GLU A 179 6.84 12.70 -4.03
CA GLU A 179 5.47 13.18 -4.26
C GLU A 179 4.63 12.88 -3.02
N LEU A 180 3.76 13.81 -2.62
CA LEU A 180 2.90 13.58 -1.46
C LEU A 180 1.93 12.43 -1.74
N LEU A 181 1.63 11.65 -0.71
CA LEU A 181 0.77 10.48 -0.84
C LEU A 181 -0.69 10.87 -1.17
N THR A 182 -1.06 12.14 -0.96
CA THR A 182 -2.34 12.76 -1.38
C THR A 182 -2.66 12.54 -2.85
N GLU A 183 -1.65 12.47 -3.72
CA GLU A 183 -1.84 12.26 -5.16
C GLU A 183 -2.26 10.81 -5.49
N PHE A 184 -1.91 9.88 -4.61
CA PHE A 184 -2.05 8.44 -4.83
C PHE A 184 -3.22 7.83 -4.07
N ILE A 185 -3.76 8.54 -3.07
CA ILE A 185 -4.85 8.05 -2.22
C ILE A 185 -6.18 8.66 -2.66
N ASP A 186 -7.23 7.82 -2.71
CA ASP A 186 -8.62 8.27 -2.70
C ASP A 186 -9.10 8.40 -1.25
N ASP A 187 -9.36 9.64 -0.82
CA ASP A 187 -9.87 9.99 0.53
C ASP A 187 -11.23 10.72 0.48
N ALA A 188 -11.87 10.75 -0.70
CA ALA A 188 -12.91 11.75 -0.99
C ALA A 188 -14.15 11.70 -0.08
N GLU A 189 -14.51 10.54 0.50
CA GLU A 189 -15.78 10.41 1.23
C GLU A 189 -15.81 9.44 2.43
N SER A 190 -14.69 8.81 2.81
CA SER A 190 -14.71 7.77 3.85
C SER A 190 -13.72 8.04 4.99
N MET A 191 -13.91 7.41 6.17
CA MET A 191 -12.96 7.51 7.30
C MET A 191 -11.60 6.80 7.02
N HIS A 192 -11.37 6.36 5.79
CA HIS A 192 -10.40 5.38 5.38
C HIS A 192 -9.86 5.67 3.96
N GLY A 193 -8.72 6.34 3.85
CA GLY A 193 -8.02 6.47 2.57
C GLY A 193 -7.64 5.12 1.96
N ARG A 194 -7.59 5.03 0.64
CA ARG A 194 -7.08 3.86 -0.09
C ARG A 194 -6.18 4.29 -1.22
N LEU A 195 -5.19 3.46 -1.56
CA LEU A 195 -4.43 3.67 -2.78
C LEU A 195 -5.38 3.59 -3.99
N LYS A 196 -5.24 4.47 -4.97
CA LYS A 196 -5.98 4.40 -6.23
C LYS A 196 -5.54 3.14 -6.98
N GLN A 197 -6.50 2.46 -7.60
CA GLN A 197 -6.26 1.18 -8.27
C GLN A 197 -5.17 1.26 -9.35
N THR A 198 -5.13 2.37 -10.09
CA THR A 198 -4.11 2.66 -11.13
C THR A 198 -2.67 2.67 -10.60
N TYR A 199 -2.48 2.74 -9.28
CA TYR A 199 -1.16 2.79 -8.64
C TYR A 199 -0.77 1.48 -7.94
N PHE A 200 -1.56 0.41 -8.00
CA PHE A 200 -1.29 -0.83 -7.26
C PHE A 200 0.06 -1.49 -7.59
N GLU A 201 0.55 -1.39 -8.83
CA GLU A 201 1.87 -1.91 -9.22
C GLU A 201 3.00 -0.90 -9.14
N SER A 202 2.68 0.36 -9.41
CA SER A 202 3.70 1.42 -9.45
C SER A 202 4.06 1.91 -8.05
N VAL A 203 3.41 1.40 -7.01
CA VAL A 203 3.68 1.69 -5.61
C VAL A 203 3.91 0.38 -4.87
N GLU A 204 4.92 0.31 -4.02
CA GLU A 204 5.25 -0.90 -3.27
C GLU A 204 4.16 -1.32 -2.28
N ASP A 205 4.15 -2.59 -1.88
CA ASP A 205 3.28 -3.08 -0.82
C ASP A 205 3.68 -2.46 0.53
N PHE A 206 2.72 -1.91 1.26
CA PHE A 206 2.99 -1.24 2.53
C PHE A 206 2.99 -2.17 3.75
N GLY A 207 2.76 -3.46 3.56
CA GLY A 207 2.69 -4.46 4.62
C GLY A 207 3.93 -4.47 5.50
N LYS A 208 5.13 -4.30 4.91
CA LYS A 208 6.39 -4.22 5.66
C LYS A 208 6.47 -3.06 6.66
N TYR A 209 5.66 -2.02 6.49
CA TYR A 209 5.59 -0.88 7.41
C TYR A 209 4.55 -1.08 8.54
N SER A 210 3.68 -2.07 8.45
CA SER A 210 2.60 -2.30 9.44
C SER A 210 3.16 -2.40 10.86
N ALA A 211 4.20 -3.20 11.05
CA ALA A 211 4.81 -3.43 12.35
C ALA A 211 5.53 -2.19 12.88
N PHE A 212 6.04 -1.34 11.97
CA PHE A 212 6.63 -0.07 12.32
C PHE A 212 5.58 0.91 12.84
N PHE A 213 4.45 1.05 12.15
CA PHE A 213 3.35 1.87 12.64
C PHE A 213 2.73 1.35 13.94
N ARG A 214 2.68 0.02 14.12
CA ARG A 214 2.34 -0.61 15.41
C ARG A 214 3.33 -0.23 16.50
N LEU A 215 4.63 -0.26 16.19
CA LEU A 215 5.69 0.06 17.15
C LEU A 215 5.62 1.52 17.60
N LEU A 216 5.28 2.42 16.68
CA LEU A 216 5.22 3.85 16.96
C LEU A 216 3.89 4.31 17.57
N CYS A 217 2.79 3.61 17.28
CA CYS A 217 1.45 3.91 17.81
C CYS A 217 0.95 5.34 17.53
N ASP A 218 1.42 5.99 16.47
CA ASP A 218 1.01 7.34 16.09
C ASP A 218 -0.37 7.35 15.43
N PRO A 219 -1.43 7.94 16.02
CA PRO A 219 -2.75 8.01 15.40
C PRO A 219 -2.81 8.78 14.05
N ASP A 220 -1.77 9.56 13.73
CA ASP A 220 -1.68 10.36 12.50
C ASP A 220 -0.59 9.90 11.53
N PHE A 221 -0.24 8.61 11.54
CA PHE A 221 0.91 8.11 10.78
C PHE A 221 0.85 8.36 9.26
N MET A 222 -0.33 8.47 8.62
CA MET A 222 -0.43 8.90 7.22
C MET A 222 -0.79 10.38 7.05
N GLY A 223 -1.26 11.06 8.10
CA GLY A 223 -1.85 12.39 7.97
C GLY A 223 -3.26 12.36 7.39
N LYS A 224 -3.97 13.49 7.53
CA LYS A 224 -5.20 13.73 6.76
C LYS A 224 -4.84 13.73 5.26
N GLU A 225 -5.63 13.06 4.42
CA GLU A 225 -5.39 12.97 2.97
C GLU A 225 -4.03 12.39 2.56
N GLY A 226 -3.20 11.86 3.47
CA GLY A 226 -1.85 11.37 3.12
C GLY A 226 -0.74 12.43 3.23
N GLN A 227 -0.99 13.56 3.89
CA GLN A 227 -0.07 14.71 3.91
C GLN A 227 1.24 14.51 4.69
N ASN A 228 1.35 13.49 5.55
CA ASN A 228 2.52 13.28 6.41
C ASN A 228 3.56 12.32 5.81
N LYS A 229 3.27 11.75 4.62
CA LYS A 229 4.14 10.79 3.92
C LYS A 229 4.12 11.09 2.43
N GLY A 230 5.15 10.60 1.75
CA GLY A 230 5.25 10.70 0.31
C GLY A 230 5.62 9.37 -0.31
N LEU A 231 5.71 9.37 -1.63
CA LEU A 231 6.29 8.32 -2.42
C LEU A 231 7.51 8.85 -3.14
N THR A 232 8.54 8.03 -3.32
CA THR A 232 9.70 8.41 -4.13
C THR A 232 9.27 8.64 -5.59
N LYS A 233 9.91 9.60 -6.27
CA LYS A 233 9.57 9.91 -7.66
C LYS A 233 10.13 8.92 -8.66
N GLU A 234 11.38 8.53 -8.47
CA GLU A 234 12.21 7.84 -9.47
C GLU A 234 12.29 6.32 -9.26
N ASP A 235 11.95 5.80 -8.08
CA ASP A 235 11.96 4.36 -7.85
C ASP A 235 10.78 3.69 -8.55
N HIS A 236 11.01 2.48 -9.07
CA HIS A 236 9.95 1.60 -9.57
C HIS A 236 10.07 0.21 -8.92
N PRO A 237 9.11 -0.23 -8.10
CA PRO A 237 7.92 0.54 -7.66
C PRO A 237 8.30 1.75 -6.80
N LYS A 238 7.43 2.76 -6.74
CA LYS A 238 7.56 3.92 -5.85
C LYS A 238 7.49 3.45 -4.40
N ILE A 239 8.39 3.97 -3.57
CA ILE A 239 8.61 3.52 -2.20
C ILE A 239 8.07 4.57 -1.23
N LEU A 240 7.50 4.14 -0.10
CA LEU A 240 7.03 5.03 0.95
C LEU A 240 8.20 5.83 1.53
N TYR A 241 8.11 7.15 1.38
CA TYR A 241 9.06 8.12 1.88
C TYR A 241 8.55 8.72 3.20
N ILE A 242 9.25 8.44 4.29
CA ILE A 242 8.90 8.85 5.65
C ILE A 242 9.63 10.15 6.01
N PHE A 243 8.88 11.23 6.22
CA PHE A 243 9.44 12.52 6.65
C PHE A 243 8.79 13.10 7.92
N ASP A 244 7.69 12.53 8.37
CA ASP A 244 6.96 12.98 9.55
C ASP A 244 6.47 11.76 10.32
N GLN A 245 7.04 11.44 11.48
CA GLN A 245 6.60 10.27 12.23
C GLN A 245 6.99 10.35 13.72
N VAL A 246 6.01 10.16 14.61
CA VAL A 246 6.21 10.26 16.07
C VAL A 246 6.24 8.89 16.75
N PHE A 247 7.14 8.67 17.72
CA PHE A 247 7.04 7.57 18.69
C PHE A 247 6.12 7.95 19.85
N MET A 248 4.93 7.35 19.94
CA MET A 248 3.99 7.63 21.02
C MET A 248 4.32 6.81 22.26
N THR A 249 4.25 7.39 23.45
CA THR A 249 4.30 6.62 24.71
C THR A 249 2.97 5.97 25.06
N THR A 250 1.88 6.32 24.37
CA THR A 250 0.55 5.71 24.56
C THR A 250 0.29 4.63 23.51
N ASN A 251 -0.35 3.52 23.92
CA ASN A 251 -0.77 2.46 23.00
C ASN A 251 -2.09 2.83 22.32
N ASN A 252 -2.01 3.42 21.13
CA ASN A 252 -3.19 3.77 20.34
C ASN A 252 -3.66 2.62 19.44
N PHE A 253 -2.75 1.73 19.05
CA PHE A 253 -3.05 0.58 18.20
C PHE A 253 -2.50 -0.70 18.81
N ARG A 254 -3.21 -1.79 18.51
CA ARG A 254 -2.71 -3.16 18.62
C ARG A 254 -2.79 -3.85 17.27
N PHE A 255 -2.15 -5.01 17.20
CA PHE A 255 -2.37 -5.93 16.08
C PHE A 255 -3.48 -6.93 16.42
N ASP A 256 -4.27 -7.27 15.41
CA ASP A 256 -5.05 -8.50 15.43
C ASP A 256 -4.22 -9.69 14.90
N LYS A 257 -4.81 -10.89 14.88
CA LYS A 257 -4.11 -12.08 14.36
C LYS A 257 -3.90 -12.08 12.84
N ALA A 258 -4.43 -11.08 12.12
CA ALA A 258 -4.15 -10.81 10.71
C ALA A 258 -3.05 -9.74 10.52
N PHE A 259 -2.38 -9.32 11.60
CA PHE A 259 -1.40 -8.22 11.60
C PHE A 259 -1.99 -6.90 11.07
N ASN A 260 -3.31 -6.70 11.19
CA ASN A 260 -3.95 -5.43 10.89
C ASN A 260 -3.86 -4.50 12.09
N LEU A 261 -3.62 -3.22 11.83
CA LEU A 261 -3.68 -2.17 12.84
C LEU A 261 -5.13 -1.95 13.29
N ILE A 262 -5.40 -2.25 14.56
CA ILE A 262 -6.70 -2.07 15.21
C ILE A 262 -6.57 -1.02 16.32
N PRO A 263 -7.47 -0.02 16.35
CA PRO A 263 -7.51 0.94 17.45
C PRO A 263 -7.71 0.23 18.79
N ASP A 264 -6.91 0.61 19.79
CA ASP A 264 -6.93 0.00 21.13
C ASP A 264 -7.17 1.02 22.25
N ASN A 265 -7.08 2.32 21.94
CA ASN A 265 -7.32 3.39 22.88
C ASN A 265 -8.82 3.56 23.17
N SER A 266 -9.21 3.80 24.42
CA SER A 266 -10.59 4.13 24.82
C SER A 266 -11.16 5.34 24.06
N LEU A 267 -10.32 6.32 23.71
CA LEU A 267 -10.68 7.49 22.92
C LEU A 267 -11.16 7.15 21.50
N SER A 268 -10.79 5.99 20.95
CA SER A 268 -11.28 5.53 19.65
C SER A 268 -12.80 5.28 19.64
N LYS A 269 -13.41 5.09 20.81
CA LYS A 269 -14.85 4.87 20.99
C LYS A 269 -15.65 6.18 21.10
N LEU A 270 -14.98 7.33 21.15
CA LEU A 270 -15.64 8.64 21.34
C LEU A 270 -15.90 9.33 19.99
N PRO A 271 -17.15 9.78 19.69
CA PRO A 271 -17.53 10.32 18.38
C PRO A 271 -16.70 11.52 17.88
N LYS A 272 -16.25 12.40 18.79
CA LYS A 272 -15.53 13.65 18.43
C LYS A 272 -14.05 13.43 18.09
N PHE A 273 -13.45 12.36 18.60
CA PHE A 273 -12.02 12.07 18.43
C PHE A 273 -11.76 10.80 17.61
N SER A 274 -12.83 10.09 17.24
CA SER A 274 -12.81 8.77 16.60
C SER A 274 -11.87 8.74 15.41
N ARG A 275 -11.98 9.64 14.43
CA ARG A 275 -11.18 9.58 13.20
C ARG A 275 -9.66 9.55 13.41
N HIS A 276 -9.15 10.34 14.34
CA HIS A 276 -7.72 10.38 14.63
C HIS A 276 -7.29 9.12 15.39
N PHE A 277 -7.97 8.77 16.49
CA PHE A 277 -7.63 7.58 17.27
C PHE A 277 -8.06 6.26 16.62
N MET A 278 -8.85 6.30 15.56
CA MET A 278 -9.15 5.16 14.69
C MET A 278 -8.01 4.88 13.70
N GLY A 279 -7.00 5.75 13.62
CA GLY A 279 -5.88 5.67 12.68
C GLY A 279 -6.25 6.24 11.32
N ARG A 280 -5.80 7.46 11.05
CA ARG A 280 -6.03 8.12 9.76
C ARG A 280 -5.41 7.28 8.64
N ASN A 281 -6.21 6.99 7.62
CA ASN A 281 -5.79 6.23 6.44
C ASN A 281 -5.10 4.89 6.77
N LYS A 282 -5.40 4.28 7.93
CA LYS A 282 -4.85 2.97 8.29
C LYS A 282 -5.20 1.87 7.31
N SER A 283 -6.32 2.03 6.61
CA SER A 283 -6.74 1.18 5.51
C SER A 283 -5.69 1.09 4.41
N VAL A 284 -4.93 2.16 4.14
CA VAL A 284 -3.82 2.14 3.16
C VAL A 284 -2.72 1.16 3.56
N ILE A 285 -2.47 1.00 4.87
CA ILE A 285 -1.48 0.07 5.41
C ILE A 285 -2.05 -1.33 5.62
N ASN A 286 -3.32 -1.42 6.00
CA ASN A 286 -3.99 -2.70 6.21
C ASN A 286 -4.37 -3.38 4.90
N ASP A 287 -4.57 -2.62 3.82
CA ASP A 287 -4.75 -3.10 2.45
C ASP A 287 -3.38 -3.45 1.84
N SER A 288 -2.80 -4.53 2.34
CA SER A 288 -1.43 -4.96 2.07
C SER A 288 -1.31 -6.45 2.33
N SER A 289 -0.36 -7.08 1.65
CA SER A 289 -0.03 -8.51 1.78
C SER A 289 0.16 -8.93 3.24
N PHE A 290 -0.43 -10.06 3.60
CA PHE A 290 -0.21 -10.70 4.89
C PHE A 290 1.24 -11.17 5.08
N GLU A 291 1.86 -11.71 4.03
CA GLU A 291 3.28 -12.10 4.03
C GLU A 291 4.19 -10.90 4.28
N GLU A 292 3.96 -9.76 3.60
CA GLU A 292 4.72 -8.52 3.82
C GLU A 292 4.55 -7.98 5.25
N LYS A 293 3.35 -8.08 5.84
CA LYS A 293 3.10 -7.73 7.25
C LYS A 293 3.93 -8.59 8.21
N ILE A 294 3.95 -9.90 8.00
CA ILE A 294 4.77 -10.82 8.80
C ILE A 294 6.26 -10.51 8.61
N GLN A 295 6.69 -10.24 7.38
CA GLN A 295 8.06 -9.90 7.06
C GLN A 295 8.50 -8.61 7.75
N GLY A 296 7.64 -7.59 7.78
CA GLY A 296 7.86 -6.35 8.54
C GLY A 296 8.02 -6.60 10.04
N ALA A 297 7.18 -7.44 10.63
CA ALA A 297 7.28 -7.82 12.03
C ALA A 297 8.60 -8.56 12.36
N ILE A 298 9.01 -9.49 11.50
CA ILE A 298 10.30 -10.20 11.63
C ILE A 298 11.48 -9.22 11.51
N ASN A 299 11.43 -8.26 10.58
CA ASN A 299 12.50 -7.27 10.43
C ASN A 299 12.67 -6.43 11.70
N ILE A 300 11.57 -6.02 12.34
CA ILE A 300 11.62 -5.33 13.64
C ILE A 300 12.26 -6.21 14.72
N LEU A 301 11.89 -7.49 14.78
CA LEU A 301 12.46 -8.41 15.77
C LEU A 301 13.96 -8.67 15.52
N ARG A 302 14.42 -8.66 14.27
CA ARG A 302 15.86 -8.68 13.91
C ARG A 302 16.58 -7.42 14.38
N LYS A 303 15.97 -6.25 14.16
CA LYS A 303 16.54 -4.94 14.47
C LYS A 303 16.31 -4.47 15.91
N LYS A 304 15.61 -5.24 16.75
CA LYS A 304 15.26 -4.83 18.12
C LYS A 304 16.48 -4.50 18.99
N GLY A 305 17.62 -5.16 18.76
CA GLY A 305 18.88 -4.87 19.47
C GLY A 305 19.43 -3.49 19.13
N GLU A 306 19.53 -3.16 17.84
CA GLU A 306 19.98 -1.85 17.34
C GLU A 306 19.08 -0.72 17.85
N ILE A 307 17.75 -0.91 17.81
CA ILE A 307 16.79 0.08 18.32
C ILE A 307 16.94 0.27 19.84
N ARG A 308 17.14 -0.80 20.61
CA ARG A 308 17.40 -0.69 22.07
C ARG A 308 18.66 0.11 22.36
N THR A 309 19.73 -0.15 21.62
CA THR A 309 20.99 0.60 21.78
C THR A 309 20.78 2.08 21.50
N MET A 310 20.11 2.42 20.40
CA MET A 310 19.78 3.81 20.06
C MET A 310 18.95 4.49 21.15
N LEU A 311 17.90 3.85 21.66
CA LEU A 311 17.08 4.43 22.74
C LEU A 311 17.89 4.62 24.03
N ALA A 312 18.78 3.70 24.37
CA ALA A 312 19.67 3.82 25.51
C ALA A 312 20.68 4.97 25.35
N GLU A 313 21.17 5.20 24.13
CA GLU A 313 22.05 6.33 23.80
C GLU A 313 21.33 7.68 23.93
N VAL A 314 20.07 7.77 23.50
CA VAL A 314 19.22 8.95 23.74
C VAL A 314 19.08 9.22 25.23
N SER A 315 18.82 8.19 26.04
CA SER A 315 18.78 8.34 27.51
C SER A 315 20.12 8.80 28.09
N LYS A 316 21.25 8.26 27.62
CA LYS A 316 22.60 8.65 28.10
C LYS A 316 22.95 10.08 27.74
N ALA A 317 22.71 10.50 26.50
CA ALA A 317 23.00 11.85 26.04
C ALA A 317 22.24 12.90 26.86
N ASN A 318 20.99 12.57 27.23
CA ASN A 318 20.18 13.36 28.15
C ASN A 318 20.77 13.49 29.57
N ASN A 319 21.47 12.45 30.06
CA ASN A 319 22.06 12.44 31.40
C ASN A 319 23.43 13.14 31.50
N THR A 320 24.15 13.29 30.38
CA THR A 320 25.48 13.91 30.36
C THR A 320 25.49 15.44 30.44
N ARG A 321 24.33 16.11 30.48
CA ARG A 321 24.23 17.57 30.51
C ARG A 321 24.00 18.13 31.91
N TYR A 322 24.95 18.95 32.35
CA TYR A 322 25.11 19.52 33.69
C TYR A 322 24.14 20.65 34.09
N ASN A 323 22.96 20.78 33.47
CA ASN A 323 22.00 21.81 33.87
C ASN A 323 20.69 21.16 34.35
N ASP A 324 20.38 21.39 35.62
CA ASP A 324 19.23 20.86 36.35
C ASP A 324 17.90 21.56 35.97
N SER A 325 17.74 21.90 34.68
CA SER A 325 16.54 22.58 34.19
C SER A 325 15.39 21.58 34.08
N SER A 326 14.17 22.05 34.33
CA SER A 326 12.95 21.25 34.23
C SER A 326 12.79 20.58 32.86
N SER A 327 13.21 21.23 31.79
CA SER A 327 13.16 20.71 30.42
C SER A 327 14.12 19.54 30.17
N VAL A 328 15.31 19.53 30.77
CA VAL A 328 16.26 18.41 30.62
C VAL A 328 15.73 17.17 31.36
N ARG A 329 15.18 17.36 32.57
CA ARG A 329 14.54 16.28 33.33
C ARG A 329 13.32 15.71 32.61
N GLU A 330 12.53 16.54 31.92
CA GLU A 330 11.41 16.10 31.09
C GLU A 330 11.87 15.16 29.97
N LEU A 331 12.92 15.53 29.23
CA LEU A 331 13.47 14.72 28.13
C LEU A 331 14.10 13.40 28.62
N GLN A 332 14.79 13.43 29.77
CA GLN A 332 15.33 12.25 30.44
C GLN A 332 14.23 11.23 30.77
N ASN A 333 13.19 11.69 31.46
CA ASN A 333 12.04 10.86 31.83
C ASN A 333 11.33 10.29 30.59
N ASP A 334 11.18 11.11 29.56
CA ASP A 334 10.58 10.70 28.29
C ASP A 334 11.39 9.58 27.60
N ALA A 335 12.72 9.68 27.60
CA ALA A 335 13.58 8.67 26.98
C ALA A 335 13.48 7.30 27.71
N VAL A 336 13.41 7.32 29.05
CA VAL A 336 13.20 6.10 29.85
C VAL A 336 11.84 5.48 29.56
N GLU A 337 10.78 6.28 29.48
CA GLU A 337 9.45 5.80 29.14
C GLU A 337 9.39 5.23 27.73
N CYS A 338 10.03 5.90 26.75
CA CYS A 338 10.13 5.38 25.38
C CYS A 338 10.82 4.00 25.34
N PHE A 339 11.90 3.81 26.10
CA PHE A 339 12.60 2.53 26.19
C PHE A 339 11.71 1.42 26.79
N LYS A 340 10.97 1.73 27.86
CA LYS A 340 10.03 0.80 28.47
C LYS A 340 8.91 0.39 27.50
N ILE A 341 8.22 1.38 26.92
CA ILE A 341 7.12 1.16 25.98
C ILE A 341 7.59 0.41 24.73
N PHE A 342 8.79 0.69 24.23
CA PHE A 342 9.39 -0.07 23.14
C PHE A 342 9.44 -1.57 23.47
N ASN A 343 9.95 -1.94 24.65
CA ASN A 343 10.07 -3.34 25.04
C ASN A 343 8.71 -4.02 25.17
N GLU A 344 7.71 -3.36 25.78
CA GLU A 344 6.34 -3.87 25.86
C GLU A 344 5.76 -4.16 24.47
N ARG A 345 5.96 -3.24 23.51
CA ARG A 345 5.46 -3.40 22.14
C ARG A 345 6.18 -4.51 21.39
N ILE A 346 7.50 -4.65 21.56
CA ILE A 346 8.26 -5.77 21.00
C ILE A 346 7.73 -7.11 21.50
N CYS A 347 7.49 -7.25 22.81
CA CYS A 347 6.89 -8.47 23.37
C CYS A 347 5.53 -8.76 22.72
N SER A 348 4.67 -7.75 22.58
CA SER A 348 3.34 -7.93 21.96
C SER A 348 3.40 -8.32 20.48
N ILE A 349 4.43 -7.91 19.74
CA ILE A 349 4.65 -8.32 18.35
C ILE A 349 5.14 -9.77 18.32
N GLU A 350 6.04 -10.14 19.23
CA GLU A 350 6.58 -11.50 19.34
C GLU A 350 5.49 -12.54 19.67
N GLU A 351 4.54 -12.18 20.55
CA GLU A 351 3.38 -13.02 20.93
C GLU A 351 2.37 -13.29 19.79
N LEU A 352 2.47 -12.59 18.65
CA LEU A 352 1.65 -12.88 17.48
C LEU A 352 2.12 -14.13 16.74
N PHE A 353 3.40 -14.48 16.88
CA PHE A 353 3.98 -15.64 16.21
C PHE A 353 3.61 -16.92 16.96
N PRO A 354 3.26 -18.01 16.23
CA PRO A 354 2.97 -19.28 16.86
C PRO A 354 4.26 -19.91 17.41
N LEU A 355 4.12 -20.71 18.47
CA LEU A 355 5.23 -21.52 18.97
C LEU A 355 5.63 -22.53 17.89
N ILE A 356 6.93 -22.63 17.61
CA ILE A 356 7.47 -23.62 16.67
C ILE A 356 8.22 -24.72 17.42
N LYS A 357 8.01 -25.99 17.05
CA LYS A 357 8.79 -27.12 17.57
C LYS A 357 9.55 -27.78 16.44
N ILE A 358 10.88 -27.76 16.51
CA ILE A 358 11.77 -28.37 15.51
C ILE A 358 12.39 -29.62 16.13
N LYS A 359 12.11 -30.79 15.56
CA LYS A 359 12.56 -32.10 16.11
C LYS A 359 12.25 -32.26 17.61
N GLY A 360 11.09 -31.75 18.04
CA GLY A 360 10.64 -31.82 19.43
C GLY A 360 11.11 -30.66 20.34
N CYS A 361 12.08 -29.85 19.92
CA CYS A 361 12.57 -28.71 20.70
C CYS A 361 11.71 -27.46 20.44
N PRO A 362 11.05 -26.89 21.47
CA PRO A 362 10.29 -25.65 21.32
C PRO A 362 11.24 -24.46 21.11
N LYS A 363 10.87 -23.58 20.19
CA LYS A 363 11.53 -22.31 19.90
C LYS A 363 10.49 -21.21 19.70
N GLN A 364 10.86 -19.99 20.04
CA GLN A 364 10.15 -18.77 19.64
C GLN A 364 10.73 -18.22 18.33
N VAL A 365 9.99 -17.32 17.68
CA VAL A 365 10.49 -16.63 16.47
C VAL A 365 11.82 -15.91 16.72
N SER A 366 12.02 -15.38 17.92
CA SER A 366 13.26 -14.71 18.31
C SER A 366 14.46 -15.65 18.42
N ASP A 367 14.24 -16.91 18.79
CA ASP A 367 15.28 -17.93 18.80
C ASP A 367 15.72 -18.25 17.37
N LEU A 368 14.78 -18.39 16.43
CA LEU A 368 15.10 -18.60 15.00
C LEU A 368 15.90 -17.44 14.43
N ILE A 369 15.50 -16.20 14.75
CA ILE A 369 16.21 -14.99 14.32
C ILE A 369 17.63 -14.96 14.90
N LYS A 370 17.79 -15.28 16.19
CA LYS A 370 19.10 -15.29 16.86
C LYS A 370 20.04 -16.36 16.26
N ASP A 371 19.49 -17.50 15.90
CA ASP A 371 20.23 -18.62 15.33
C ASP A 371 20.49 -18.46 13.82
N ASN A 372 20.00 -17.38 13.19
CA ASN A 372 20.00 -17.17 11.72
C ASN A 372 19.40 -18.36 10.94
N ASP A 373 18.37 -18.99 11.50
CA ASP A 373 17.70 -20.15 10.91
C ASP A 373 16.64 -19.71 9.89
N GLU A 374 17.09 -19.26 8.73
CA GLU A 374 16.22 -18.71 7.68
C GLU A 374 15.25 -19.74 7.12
N ASP A 375 15.66 -21.00 6.99
CA ASP A 375 14.82 -22.07 6.44
C ASP A 375 13.57 -22.30 7.30
N ASN A 376 13.74 -22.44 8.62
CA ASN A 376 12.60 -22.63 9.52
C ASN A 376 11.79 -21.34 9.69
N LEU A 377 12.42 -20.17 9.53
CA LEU A 377 11.71 -18.90 9.54
C LEU A 377 10.80 -18.73 8.30
N VAL A 378 11.25 -19.18 7.12
CA VAL A 378 10.42 -19.23 5.91
C VAL A 378 9.25 -20.21 6.09
N LEU A 379 9.52 -21.40 6.63
CA LEU A 379 8.46 -22.38 6.94
C LEU A 379 7.44 -21.82 7.94
N LEU A 380 7.88 -21.09 8.96
CA LEU A 380 7.01 -20.42 9.93
C LEU A 380 6.08 -19.40 9.25
N LYS A 381 6.62 -18.55 8.36
CA LYS A 381 5.83 -17.58 7.58
C LYS A 381 4.77 -18.29 6.74
N LYS A 382 5.17 -19.33 5.99
CA LYS A 382 4.25 -20.11 5.15
C LYS A 382 3.21 -20.87 5.96
N ALA A 383 3.56 -21.37 7.15
CA ALA A 383 2.59 -21.94 8.07
C ALA A 383 1.59 -20.88 8.56
N MET A 384 2.05 -19.67 8.89
CA MET A 384 1.16 -18.58 9.31
C MET A 384 0.20 -18.15 8.20
N LEU A 385 0.62 -18.17 6.93
CA LEU A 385 -0.21 -17.88 5.75
C LEU A 385 -1.47 -18.76 5.68
N VAL A 386 -1.42 -19.97 6.22
CA VAL A 386 -2.58 -20.86 6.36
C VAL A 386 -3.72 -20.20 7.15
N THR A 387 -3.40 -19.27 8.07
CA THR A 387 -4.41 -18.47 8.79
C THR A 387 -5.25 -17.63 7.82
N GLN A 388 -4.64 -16.98 6.81
CA GLN A 388 -5.41 -16.25 5.79
C GLN A 388 -6.26 -17.23 4.96
N LEU A 389 -5.66 -18.34 4.51
CA LEU A 389 -6.33 -19.34 3.67
C LEU A 389 -7.61 -19.90 4.31
N ILE A 390 -7.65 -20.07 5.64
CA ILE A 390 -8.83 -20.66 6.31
C ILE A 390 -9.83 -19.62 6.83
N ASN A 391 -9.62 -18.31 6.62
CA ASN A 391 -10.45 -17.25 7.23
C ASN A 391 -11.09 -16.27 6.23
N LYS A 392 -11.92 -16.79 5.31
CA LYS A 392 -12.84 -15.97 4.49
C LYS A 392 -12.18 -14.67 3.98
N PRO A 393 -11.01 -14.76 3.30
CA PRO A 393 -10.38 -13.58 2.72
C PRO A 393 -11.33 -12.91 1.71
N LYS A 394 -11.07 -11.67 1.31
CA LYS A 394 -11.90 -10.91 0.39
C LYS A 394 -11.03 -10.21 -0.63
N LEU A 395 -11.46 -10.21 -1.88
CA LEU A 395 -10.82 -9.45 -2.96
C LEU A 395 -11.39 -8.05 -3.11
N TYR A 396 -12.60 -7.84 -2.62
CA TYR A 396 -13.35 -6.60 -2.76
C TYR A 396 -13.93 -6.19 -1.42
N ASP A 397 -14.03 -4.89 -1.21
CA ASP A 397 -14.71 -4.34 -0.05
C ASP A 397 -16.24 -4.34 -0.23
N THR A 398 -16.97 -3.89 0.78
CA THR A 398 -18.45 -3.85 0.72
C THR A 398 -19.01 -2.89 -0.35
N SER A 399 -18.20 -1.96 -0.85
CA SER A 399 -18.57 -1.01 -1.90
C SER A 399 -18.25 -1.50 -3.32
N GLY A 400 -17.56 -2.63 -3.47
CA GLY A 400 -17.11 -3.17 -4.76
C GLY A 400 -15.72 -2.73 -5.17
N LYS A 401 -15.00 -1.96 -4.34
CA LYS A 401 -13.62 -1.56 -4.64
C LYS A 401 -12.66 -2.71 -4.34
N PRO A 402 -11.70 -3.01 -5.22
CA PRO A 402 -10.74 -4.08 -4.98
C PRO A 402 -9.80 -3.72 -3.83
N TYR A 403 -9.41 -4.75 -3.08
CA TYR A 403 -8.21 -4.72 -2.24
C TYR A 403 -6.99 -5.02 -3.09
N ARG A 404 -5.84 -4.53 -2.67
CA ARG A 404 -4.57 -4.85 -3.31
C ARG A 404 -4.16 -6.31 -3.10
N ALA A 405 -4.42 -6.83 -1.91
CA ALA A 405 -4.15 -8.21 -1.53
C ALA A 405 -5.39 -8.82 -0.83
N PRO A 406 -5.53 -10.16 -0.77
CA PRO A 406 -6.67 -10.80 -0.10
C PRO A 406 -6.83 -10.34 1.35
N PHE A 407 -7.89 -9.59 1.62
CA PHE A 407 -8.10 -8.98 2.92
C PHE A 407 -8.94 -9.85 3.85
N PHE A 408 -8.56 -9.97 5.11
CA PHE A 408 -9.38 -10.60 6.14
C PHE A 408 -9.28 -9.80 7.45
N SER A 409 -10.39 -9.75 8.18
CA SER A 409 -10.44 -9.19 9.53
C SER A 409 -9.85 -10.16 10.55
N ASN A 410 -9.69 -9.72 11.80
CA ASN A 410 -9.25 -10.55 12.92
C ASN A 410 -9.82 -11.99 12.84
N PRO A 411 -8.98 -12.99 12.57
CA PRO A 411 -9.44 -14.32 12.23
C PRO A 411 -10.03 -15.04 13.45
N SER A 412 -11.07 -15.83 13.18
CA SER A 412 -11.74 -16.65 14.20
C SER A 412 -10.98 -17.93 14.55
N THR A 413 -10.25 -18.48 13.56
CA THR A 413 -9.36 -19.63 13.69
C THR A 413 -7.96 -19.17 13.30
N TYR A 414 -6.90 -19.58 13.97
CA TYR A 414 -5.54 -19.19 13.58
C TYR A 414 -4.55 -20.31 13.88
N VAL A 415 -3.39 -20.24 13.23
CA VAL A 415 -2.28 -21.15 13.53
C VAL A 415 -1.74 -20.85 14.93
N GLU A 416 -1.82 -21.83 15.81
CA GLU A 416 -1.37 -21.72 17.20
C GLU A 416 0.05 -22.27 17.38
N LYS A 417 0.32 -23.42 16.75
CA LYS A 417 1.59 -24.14 16.88
C LYS A 417 2.01 -24.74 15.55
N VAL A 418 3.32 -24.75 15.31
CA VAL A 418 3.93 -25.37 14.12
C VAL A 418 4.93 -26.43 14.57
N TYR A 419 4.81 -27.64 14.05
CA TYR A 419 5.70 -28.76 14.36
C TYR A 419 6.41 -29.19 13.09
N ILE A 420 7.74 -29.23 13.12
CA ILE A 420 8.57 -29.62 11.99
C ILE A 420 9.33 -30.90 12.37
N LEU A 421 9.04 -31.98 11.65
CA LEU A 421 9.73 -33.26 11.77
C LEU A 421 10.05 -33.81 10.38
N ASN A 422 11.34 -34.00 10.08
CA ASN A 422 11.83 -34.45 8.78
C ASN A 422 11.29 -33.58 7.63
N ASN A 423 10.57 -34.18 6.67
CA ASN A 423 9.94 -33.49 5.54
C ASN A 423 8.46 -33.10 5.79
N GLN A 424 7.96 -33.27 7.01
CA GLN A 424 6.58 -33.01 7.36
C GLN A 424 6.46 -31.78 8.27
N VAL A 425 5.46 -30.96 7.98
CA VAL A 425 5.03 -29.85 8.82
C VAL A 425 3.61 -30.14 9.29
N THR A 426 3.41 -30.13 10.61
CA THR A 426 2.09 -30.24 11.24
C THR A 426 1.72 -28.91 11.88
N ILE A 427 0.53 -28.43 11.58
CA ILE A 427 -0.02 -27.16 12.05
C ILE A 427 -1.17 -27.46 13.00
N SER A 428 -1.15 -26.87 14.18
CA SER A 428 -2.29 -26.88 15.11
C SER A 428 -3.04 -25.56 15.03
N PHE A 429 -4.36 -25.64 15.08
CA PHE A 429 -5.26 -24.49 15.00
C PHE A 429 -5.91 -24.21 16.34
N ALA A 430 -5.95 -22.93 16.74
CA ALA A 430 -6.76 -22.47 17.85
C ALA A 430 -8.03 -21.77 17.33
N ARG A 431 -9.12 -21.90 18.09
CA ARG A 431 -10.39 -21.19 17.85
C ARG A 431 -11.00 -20.78 19.19
N GLY A 432 -11.65 -19.61 19.24
CA GLY A 432 -12.29 -19.13 20.46
C GLY A 432 -13.47 -19.99 20.94
N ILE A 433 -14.31 -20.51 20.04
CA ILE A 433 -15.50 -21.33 20.36
C ILE A 433 -15.76 -22.33 19.22
N GLY A 434 -15.97 -23.61 19.56
CA GLY A 434 -16.33 -24.70 18.64
C GLY A 434 -15.14 -25.37 17.92
N PRO A 435 -15.39 -26.39 17.07
CA PRO A 435 -14.34 -27.12 16.36
C PRO A 435 -13.52 -26.15 15.48
N ALA A 436 -12.19 -26.32 15.48
CA ALA A 436 -11.28 -25.35 14.87
C ALA A 436 -11.50 -25.21 13.35
N LEU A 437 -11.75 -26.32 12.66
CA LEU A 437 -11.95 -26.40 11.21
C LEU A 437 -13.38 -26.79 10.86
N SER A 438 -14.13 -25.90 10.20
CA SER A 438 -15.42 -26.26 9.59
C SER A 438 -15.20 -27.11 8.33
N ARG A 439 -16.26 -27.78 7.83
CA ARG A 439 -16.21 -28.55 6.57
C ARG A 439 -15.57 -27.76 5.41
N ILE A 440 -15.97 -26.50 5.27
CA ILE A 440 -15.44 -25.58 4.26
C ILE A 440 -13.92 -25.37 4.42
N LYS A 441 -13.45 -25.11 5.66
CA LYS A 441 -12.01 -24.91 5.92
C LYS A 441 -11.19 -26.18 5.64
N LYS A 442 -11.75 -27.36 5.90
CA LYS A 442 -11.09 -28.64 5.59
C LYS A 442 -10.92 -28.84 4.09
N SER A 443 -12.00 -28.70 3.32
CA SER A 443 -11.97 -28.82 1.86
C SER A 443 -10.93 -27.87 1.24
N LEU A 444 -10.86 -26.62 1.71
CA LEU A 444 -9.85 -25.66 1.28
C LEU A 444 -8.43 -26.14 1.57
N LEU A 445 -8.15 -26.67 2.76
CA LEU A 445 -6.83 -27.19 3.11
C LEU A 445 -6.49 -28.46 2.31
N GLU A 446 -7.44 -29.39 2.16
CA GLU A 446 -7.25 -30.62 1.38
C GLU A 446 -6.94 -30.32 -0.09
N ALA A 447 -7.60 -29.32 -0.68
CA ALA A 447 -7.29 -28.84 -2.03
C ALA A 447 -5.86 -28.27 -2.18
N GLN A 448 -5.25 -27.82 -1.08
CA GLN A 448 -3.85 -27.38 -1.03
C GLN A 448 -2.87 -28.50 -0.64
N GLY A 449 -3.35 -29.75 -0.55
CA GLY A 449 -2.53 -30.93 -0.25
C GLY A 449 -2.32 -31.20 1.24
N PHE A 450 -3.12 -30.60 2.13
CA PHE A 450 -3.08 -30.93 3.55
C PHE A 450 -3.85 -32.22 3.84
N THR A 451 -3.33 -33.01 4.79
CA THR A 451 -4.07 -34.10 5.43
C THR A 451 -4.59 -33.63 6.79
N ILE A 452 -5.90 -33.67 6.98
CA ILE A 452 -6.55 -33.25 8.24
C ILE A 452 -6.61 -34.43 9.21
N ALA A 453 -6.19 -34.21 10.46
CA ALA A 453 -6.28 -35.25 11.48
C ALA A 453 -7.74 -35.46 11.95
N ALA A 454 -8.02 -36.64 12.49
CA ALA A 454 -9.35 -37.00 12.98
C ALA A 454 -9.89 -36.07 14.10
N ASN A 455 -9.00 -35.42 14.85
CA ASN A 455 -9.40 -34.44 15.88
C ASN A 455 -9.81 -33.08 15.29
N GLU A 456 -9.63 -32.86 13.99
CA GLU A 456 -9.99 -31.62 13.27
C GLU A 456 -9.31 -30.34 13.79
N GLU A 457 -8.28 -30.51 14.61
CA GLU A 457 -7.49 -29.44 15.24
C GLU A 457 -6.09 -29.33 14.63
N THR A 458 -5.68 -30.33 13.86
CA THR A 458 -4.37 -30.36 13.24
C THR A 458 -4.43 -30.75 11.76
N ALA A 459 -3.52 -30.18 10.97
CA ALA A 459 -3.32 -30.50 9.57
C ALA A 459 -1.84 -30.72 9.28
N SER A 460 -1.52 -31.70 8.44
CA SER A 460 -0.14 -32.01 8.06
C SER A 460 0.08 -31.86 6.56
N ILE A 461 1.26 -31.39 6.18
CA ILE A 461 1.67 -31.13 4.80
C ILE A 461 3.18 -31.38 4.63
N SER A 462 3.64 -31.66 3.42
CA SER A 462 5.07 -31.72 3.13
C SER A 462 5.69 -30.32 3.15
N LYS A 463 6.99 -30.20 3.44
CA LYS A 463 7.70 -28.91 3.36
C LYS A 463 7.61 -28.29 1.97
N ASP A 464 7.86 -29.09 0.93
CA ASP A 464 7.87 -28.62 -0.45
C ASP A 464 6.52 -28.09 -0.92
N THR A 465 5.41 -28.74 -0.50
CA THR A 465 4.06 -28.27 -0.81
C THR A 465 3.73 -27.00 -0.02
N LEU A 466 4.12 -26.93 1.27
CA LEU A 466 3.89 -25.73 2.09
C LEU A 466 4.61 -24.50 1.52
N LEU A 467 5.85 -24.67 1.05
CA LEU A 467 6.65 -23.59 0.48
C LEU A 467 6.05 -23.00 -0.80
N LYS A 468 5.22 -23.76 -1.52
CA LYS A 468 4.51 -23.32 -2.73
C LYS A 468 3.26 -22.51 -2.45
N LEU A 469 2.78 -22.46 -1.20
CA LEU A 469 1.61 -21.65 -0.86
C LEU A 469 1.91 -20.16 -1.02
N THR A 470 0.95 -19.45 -1.60
CA THR A 470 0.95 -18.00 -1.80
C THR A 470 -0.38 -17.43 -1.31
N GLU A 471 -0.48 -16.11 -1.12
CA GLU A 471 -1.77 -15.48 -0.77
C GLU A 471 -2.84 -15.71 -1.85
N GLN A 472 -2.42 -15.91 -3.09
CA GLN A 472 -3.28 -16.20 -4.23
C GLN A 472 -3.81 -17.64 -4.23
N SER A 473 -3.25 -18.54 -3.41
CA SER A 473 -3.68 -19.95 -3.37
C SER A 473 -5.16 -20.13 -2.97
N TYR A 474 -5.81 -19.11 -2.39
CA TYR A 474 -7.25 -19.14 -2.11
C TYR A 474 -8.11 -18.86 -3.35
N TYR A 475 -7.67 -17.97 -4.24
CA TYR A 475 -8.44 -17.45 -5.35
C TYR A 475 -7.69 -17.63 -6.68
N LYS A 476 -8.07 -18.65 -7.45
CA LYS A 476 -7.51 -18.89 -8.80
C LYS A 476 -7.67 -17.69 -9.74
N GLU A 477 -8.72 -16.91 -9.56
CA GLU A 477 -9.00 -15.66 -10.27
C GLU A 477 -8.04 -14.51 -9.93
N GLN A 478 -7.12 -14.68 -8.97
CA GLN A 478 -6.02 -13.75 -8.76
C GLN A 478 -4.77 -14.09 -9.57
N GLU A 479 -4.61 -15.34 -10.00
CA GLU A 479 -3.46 -15.78 -10.80
C GLU A 479 -3.45 -15.09 -12.16
N ASP A 480 -2.27 -14.88 -12.75
CA ASP A 480 -2.10 -14.26 -14.07
C ASP A 480 -2.20 -15.26 -15.23
N ASN A 481 -2.54 -16.51 -14.91
CA ASN A 481 -2.78 -17.59 -15.85
C ASN A 481 -4.21 -18.14 -15.68
N ILE A 482 -4.74 -18.70 -16.75
CA ILE A 482 -6.09 -19.29 -16.73
C ILE A 482 -5.95 -20.80 -16.53
N ASP A 483 -6.52 -21.30 -15.44
CA ASP A 483 -6.55 -22.72 -15.14
C ASP A 483 -7.74 -23.37 -15.87
N GLU A 484 -7.45 -24.05 -16.98
CA GLU A 484 -8.44 -24.70 -17.83
C GLU A 484 -9.15 -25.87 -17.13
N THR A 485 -8.55 -26.42 -16.07
CA THR A 485 -9.12 -27.51 -15.27
C THR A 485 -10.04 -26.99 -14.16
N TYR A 486 -9.98 -25.68 -13.89
CA TYR A 486 -10.67 -25.07 -12.78
C TYR A 486 -12.09 -24.62 -13.15
N ASN A 487 -13.07 -24.96 -12.30
CA ASN A 487 -14.44 -24.48 -12.44
C ASN A 487 -14.63 -23.18 -11.65
N TYR A 488 -14.51 -22.04 -12.33
CA TYR A 488 -14.62 -20.72 -11.69
C TYR A 488 -16.04 -20.43 -11.17
N LEU A 489 -17.04 -21.15 -11.68
CA LEU A 489 -18.46 -21.02 -11.31
C LEU A 489 -19.00 -22.25 -10.58
N ASP A 490 -18.13 -22.96 -9.86
CA ASP A 490 -18.56 -24.03 -8.99
C ASP A 490 -19.59 -23.54 -7.96
N LEU A 491 -20.71 -24.26 -7.85
CA LEU A 491 -21.84 -23.89 -7.00
C LEU A 491 -21.46 -23.85 -5.52
N GLU A 492 -20.74 -24.87 -5.03
CA GLU A 492 -20.33 -24.93 -3.63
C GLU A 492 -19.35 -23.79 -3.33
N ARG A 493 -18.44 -23.48 -4.25
CA ARG A 493 -17.55 -22.33 -4.12
C ARG A 493 -18.28 -20.99 -4.11
N ILE A 494 -19.26 -20.81 -4.99
CA ILE A 494 -20.07 -19.59 -5.04
C ILE A 494 -20.86 -19.42 -3.74
N GLU A 495 -21.41 -20.50 -3.16
CA GLU A 495 -22.03 -20.48 -1.84
C GLU A 495 -21.02 -20.13 -0.73
N MET A 496 -19.78 -20.62 -0.82
CA MET A 496 -18.70 -20.22 0.08
C MET A 496 -18.31 -18.74 -0.06
N LEU A 497 -18.30 -18.21 -1.28
CA LEU A 497 -18.10 -16.78 -1.54
C LEU A 497 -19.23 -15.95 -0.94
N ALA A 498 -20.49 -16.34 -1.12
CA ALA A 498 -21.62 -15.65 -0.51
C ALA A 498 -21.45 -15.57 1.03
N ASN A 499 -21.07 -16.69 1.66
CA ASN A 499 -20.74 -16.75 3.08
C ASN A 499 -19.55 -15.87 3.50
N THR A 500 -18.58 -15.67 2.61
CA THR A 500 -17.41 -14.81 2.82
C THR A 500 -17.82 -13.34 2.85
N TYR A 501 -18.74 -12.95 1.97
CA TYR A 501 -19.26 -11.59 1.84
C TYR A 501 -20.50 -11.31 2.70
N ASN A 502 -20.98 -12.29 3.48
CA ASN A 502 -22.20 -12.24 4.29
C ASN A 502 -23.47 -12.00 3.44
N GLU A 503 -23.53 -12.62 2.27
CA GLU A 503 -24.66 -12.58 1.34
C GLU A 503 -25.50 -13.87 1.46
N ASN A 504 -26.83 -13.75 1.35
CA ASN A 504 -27.76 -14.86 1.45
C ASN A 504 -28.57 -14.95 0.15
N SER A 505 -28.24 -15.84 -0.80
CA SER A 505 -28.98 -15.89 -2.08
C SER A 505 -28.92 -17.21 -2.86
N ASN A 506 -29.40 -18.31 -2.28
CA ASN A 506 -29.39 -19.63 -2.95
C ASN A 506 -30.19 -19.71 -4.27
N ILE A 507 -31.23 -18.88 -4.46
CA ILE A 507 -32.09 -18.90 -5.66
C ILE A 507 -31.47 -18.08 -6.80
N ILE A 508 -30.93 -16.90 -6.48
CA ILE A 508 -30.35 -15.97 -7.45
C ILE A 508 -29.04 -16.53 -8.03
N LEU A 509 -28.26 -17.24 -7.22
CA LEU A 509 -26.98 -17.83 -7.65
C LEU A 509 -27.16 -18.93 -8.70
N ARG A 510 -28.24 -19.73 -8.63
CA ARG A 510 -28.53 -20.77 -9.62
C ARG A 510 -28.91 -20.18 -10.96
N ASN A 511 -29.81 -19.19 -10.97
CA ASN A 511 -30.22 -18.49 -12.19
C ASN A 511 -29.02 -17.80 -12.87
N LEU A 512 -28.11 -17.23 -12.07
CA LEU A 512 -26.90 -16.61 -12.56
C LEU A 512 -25.96 -17.62 -13.24
N ILE A 513 -25.70 -18.76 -12.60
CA ILE A 513 -24.83 -19.79 -13.16
C ILE A 513 -25.39 -20.32 -14.48
N ASP A 514 -26.72 -20.46 -14.59
CA ASP A 514 -27.36 -20.85 -15.84
C ASP A 514 -27.21 -19.78 -16.93
N GLN A 515 -27.25 -18.49 -16.59
CA GLN A 515 -26.98 -17.40 -17.53
C GLN A 515 -25.52 -17.38 -18.00
N VAL A 516 -24.56 -17.60 -17.09
CA VAL A 516 -23.14 -17.59 -17.46
C VAL A 516 -22.77 -18.86 -18.25
N LYS A 517 -23.37 -20.02 -17.95
CA LYS A 517 -23.24 -21.21 -18.80
C LYS A 517 -23.73 -20.95 -20.23
N LYS A 518 -24.80 -20.15 -20.40
CA LYS A 518 -25.26 -19.69 -21.72
C LYS A 518 -24.28 -18.70 -22.37
N CYS A 519 -23.64 -17.80 -21.62
CA CYS A 519 -22.50 -17.01 -22.13
C CYS A 519 -21.33 -17.87 -22.61
N GLY A 520 -21.11 -18.99 -21.94
CA GLY A 520 -20.13 -19.99 -22.34
C GLY A 520 -20.37 -20.59 -23.72
N MET A 521 -21.62 -20.57 -24.20
CA MET A 521 -22.06 -20.98 -25.54
C MET A 521 -22.07 -19.79 -26.52
N ASN A 522 -22.29 -18.57 -26.05
CA ASN A 522 -22.14 -17.34 -26.84
C ASN A 522 -21.48 -16.21 -26.03
N PRO A 523 -20.15 -16.01 -26.18
CA PRO A 523 -19.43 -14.94 -25.47
C PRO A 523 -19.94 -13.53 -25.74
N GLY A 524 -20.74 -13.31 -26.79
CA GLY A 524 -21.41 -12.04 -27.07
C GLY A 524 -22.51 -11.68 -26.08
N LEU A 525 -22.94 -12.63 -25.24
CA LEU A 525 -23.90 -12.40 -24.15
C LEU A 525 -23.23 -11.93 -22.85
N LEU A 526 -21.89 -11.83 -22.82
CA LEU A 526 -21.15 -11.45 -21.61
C LEU A 526 -21.57 -10.08 -21.07
N ASP A 527 -21.75 -9.08 -21.95
CA ASP A 527 -22.23 -7.76 -21.55
C ASP A 527 -23.62 -7.84 -20.89
N GLU A 528 -24.55 -8.57 -21.51
CA GLU A 528 -25.90 -8.74 -20.99
C GLU A 528 -25.90 -9.42 -19.60
N VAL A 529 -25.07 -10.45 -19.41
CA VAL A 529 -24.99 -11.17 -18.14
C VAL A 529 -24.34 -10.35 -17.04
N LEU A 530 -23.29 -9.57 -17.35
CA LEU A 530 -22.69 -8.63 -16.39
C LEU A 530 -23.64 -7.48 -16.04
N ASP A 531 -24.40 -6.96 -17.01
CA ASP A 531 -25.39 -5.91 -16.77
C ASP A 531 -26.59 -6.43 -15.97
N ASN A 532 -26.97 -7.70 -16.16
CA ASN A 532 -28.00 -8.33 -15.36
C ASN A 532 -27.54 -8.56 -13.92
N LEU A 533 -26.26 -8.87 -13.69
CA LEU A 533 -25.66 -8.95 -12.35
C LEU A 533 -25.81 -7.64 -11.56
N ASP A 534 -25.60 -6.50 -12.22
CA ASP A 534 -25.72 -5.18 -11.60
C ASP A 534 -27.16 -4.80 -11.21
N LYS A 535 -28.15 -5.41 -11.87
CA LYS A 535 -29.57 -5.19 -11.56
C LYS A 535 -30.06 -6.03 -10.38
N ILE A 536 -29.27 -7.00 -9.93
CA ILE A 536 -29.64 -7.86 -8.81
C ILE A 536 -29.38 -7.10 -7.50
N PRO A 537 -30.36 -7.03 -6.58
CA PRO A 537 -30.25 -6.26 -5.34
C PRO A 537 -29.45 -6.99 -4.26
N PHE A 538 -28.19 -7.35 -4.54
CA PHE A 538 -27.29 -7.90 -3.54
C PHE A 538 -26.95 -6.84 -2.48
N LYS A 539 -26.80 -7.27 -1.22
CA LYS A 539 -26.45 -6.34 -0.12
C LYS A 539 -25.00 -5.90 -0.21
N ASN A 540 -24.11 -6.78 -0.65
CA ASN A 540 -22.68 -6.54 -0.72
C ASN A 540 -22.18 -6.40 -2.16
N LYS A 541 -21.80 -5.18 -2.58
CA LYS A 541 -21.27 -4.93 -3.93
C LYS A 541 -19.96 -5.66 -4.20
N GLY A 542 -19.14 -5.89 -3.18
CA GLY A 542 -17.91 -6.68 -3.31
C GLY A 542 -18.16 -8.14 -3.66
N PHE A 543 -19.29 -8.70 -3.23
CA PHE A 543 -19.68 -10.04 -3.68
C PHE A 543 -19.97 -10.05 -5.18
N VAL A 544 -20.71 -9.05 -5.66
CA VAL A 544 -21.05 -8.91 -7.08
C VAL A 544 -19.80 -8.79 -7.93
N GLU A 545 -18.87 -7.90 -7.56
CA GLU A 545 -17.61 -7.72 -8.29
C GLU A 545 -16.76 -9.00 -8.32
N HIS A 546 -16.72 -9.75 -7.21
CA HIS A 546 -16.04 -11.04 -7.17
C HIS A 546 -16.67 -12.04 -8.15
N ILE A 547 -18.00 -12.14 -8.14
CA ILE A 547 -18.71 -13.05 -9.03
C ILE A 547 -18.55 -12.63 -10.50
N LYS A 548 -18.56 -11.34 -10.82
CA LYS A 548 -18.22 -10.83 -12.16
C LYS A 548 -16.83 -11.29 -12.57
N GLN A 549 -15.84 -11.17 -11.69
CA GLN A 549 -14.48 -11.66 -11.96
C GLN A 549 -14.48 -13.17 -12.25
N CYS A 550 -15.18 -14.00 -11.45
CA CYS A 550 -15.32 -15.43 -11.75
C CYS A 550 -15.96 -15.69 -13.12
N CYS A 551 -16.99 -14.92 -13.50
CA CYS A 551 -17.64 -15.04 -14.80
C CYS A 551 -16.69 -14.69 -15.95
N LEU A 552 -15.89 -13.64 -15.79
CA LEU A 552 -14.88 -13.23 -16.78
C LEU A 552 -13.87 -14.37 -17.00
N TYR A 553 -13.34 -14.96 -15.93
CA TYR A 553 -12.41 -16.09 -16.03
C TYR A 553 -13.03 -17.33 -16.68
N GLU A 554 -14.28 -17.65 -16.34
CA GLU A 554 -14.97 -18.77 -16.97
C GLU A 554 -15.16 -18.54 -18.48
N VAL A 555 -15.51 -17.31 -18.89
CA VAL A 555 -15.61 -16.98 -20.32
C VAL A 555 -14.25 -17.09 -21.00
N MET A 556 -13.17 -16.57 -20.41
CA MET A 556 -11.84 -16.68 -20.98
C MET A 556 -11.41 -18.15 -21.15
N LYS A 557 -11.68 -19.01 -20.16
CA LYS A 557 -11.45 -20.46 -20.28
C LYS A 557 -12.20 -21.05 -21.49
N LEU A 558 -13.47 -20.68 -21.67
CA LEU A 558 -14.28 -21.18 -22.79
C LEU A 558 -13.83 -20.63 -24.15
N MET A 559 -13.31 -19.41 -24.19
CA MET A 559 -12.66 -18.84 -25.36
C MET A 559 -11.40 -19.63 -25.73
N ILE A 560 -10.51 -19.89 -24.77
CA ILE A 560 -9.29 -20.70 -24.98
C ILE A 560 -9.63 -22.09 -25.50
N LYS A 561 -10.69 -22.72 -24.96
CA LYS A 561 -11.14 -24.03 -25.42
C LYS A 561 -11.60 -24.03 -26.89
N ARG A 562 -12.14 -22.90 -27.37
CA ARG A 562 -12.59 -22.75 -28.77
C ARG A 562 -11.42 -22.43 -29.71
N GLU A 563 -10.55 -21.54 -29.29
CA GLU A 563 -9.37 -21.11 -30.04
C GLU A 563 -8.15 -21.07 -29.11
N PRO A 564 -7.35 -22.14 -29.05
CA PRO A 564 -6.20 -22.18 -28.14
C PRO A 564 -5.16 -21.09 -28.41
N ARG A 565 -5.10 -20.52 -29.63
CA ARG A 565 -4.11 -19.51 -30.02
C ARG A 565 -4.30 -18.16 -29.31
N ILE A 566 -5.52 -17.85 -28.85
CA ILE A 566 -5.78 -16.59 -28.13
C ILE A 566 -5.39 -16.64 -26.65
N LYS A 567 -4.98 -17.80 -26.12
CA LYS A 567 -4.55 -17.93 -24.71
C LYS A 567 -3.48 -16.92 -24.35
N GLN A 568 -2.43 -16.85 -25.17
CA GLN A 568 -1.34 -15.92 -24.96
C GLN A 568 -1.83 -14.47 -24.99
N GLU A 569 -2.66 -14.06 -25.96
CA GLU A 569 -3.21 -12.69 -26.02
C GLU A 569 -4.13 -12.36 -24.84
N LEU A 570 -4.87 -13.35 -24.32
CA LEU A 570 -5.73 -13.17 -23.16
C LEU A 570 -4.91 -12.98 -21.88
N GLU A 571 -3.89 -13.81 -21.68
CA GLU A 571 -2.97 -13.73 -20.52
C GLU A 571 -2.07 -12.49 -20.63
N GLU A 572 -1.63 -12.12 -21.84
CA GLU A 572 -0.88 -10.90 -22.14
C GLU A 572 -1.77 -9.66 -21.97
N GLY A 573 -1.55 -8.93 -20.87
CA GLY A 573 -2.31 -7.73 -20.54
C GLY A 573 -3.43 -7.96 -19.53
N MET A 574 -3.67 -9.21 -19.10
CA MET A 574 -4.62 -9.50 -18.01
C MET A 574 -4.20 -8.81 -16.72
N THR A 575 -2.91 -8.89 -16.36
CA THR A 575 -2.32 -8.21 -15.19
C THR A 575 -2.64 -6.71 -15.22
N LYS A 576 -2.36 -6.04 -16.36
CA LYS A 576 -2.68 -4.62 -16.56
C LYS A 576 -4.19 -4.32 -16.50
N ALA A 577 -5.01 -5.15 -17.14
CA ALA A 577 -6.45 -4.94 -17.18
C ALA A 577 -7.11 -5.13 -15.80
N LYS A 578 -6.59 -6.04 -14.96
CA LYS A 578 -6.98 -6.14 -13.54
C LYS A 578 -6.63 -4.86 -12.78
N GLN A 579 -5.43 -4.31 -13.00
CA GLN A 579 -4.96 -3.09 -12.32
C GLN A 579 -5.77 -1.86 -12.71
N ASP A 580 -6.09 -1.72 -13.99
CA ASP A 580 -6.86 -0.56 -14.49
C ASP A 580 -8.36 -0.71 -14.23
N GLY A 581 -8.82 -1.87 -13.72
CA GLY A 581 -10.25 -2.18 -13.60
C GLY A 581 -10.94 -2.35 -14.96
N THR A 582 -10.16 -2.64 -16.00
CA THR A 582 -10.60 -2.74 -17.40
C THR A 582 -10.62 -4.18 -17.92
N LEU A 583 -10.54 -5.19 -17.03
CA LEU A 583 -10.53 -6.62 -17.40
C LEU A 583 -11.69 -6.99 -18.35
N LYS A 584 -12.89 -6.47 -18.11
CA LYS A 584 -14.06 -6.62 -19.01
C LYS A 584 -13.74 -6.11 -20.42
N VAL A 585 -13.20 -4.89 -20.52
CA VAL A 585 -12.88 -4.23 -21.80
C VAL A 585 -11.79 -5.00 -22.55
N HIS A 586 -10.77 -5.48 -21.85
CA HIS A 586 -9.71 -6.32 -22.41
C HIS A 586 -10.28 -7.58 -23.07
N ILE A 587 -11.09 -8.34 -22.33
CA ILE A 587 -11.69 -9.60 -22.81
C ILE A 587 -12.60 -9.35 -24.02
N LEU A 588 -13.45 -8.31 -23.96
CA LEU A 588 -14.31 -7.94 -25.09
C LEU A 588 -13.51 -7.49 -26.31
N GLY A 589 -12.37 -6.82 -26.10
CA GLY A 589 -11.44 -6.44 -27.16
C GLY A 589 -10.85 -7.64 -27.90
N VAL A 590 -10.38 -8.65 -27.16
CA VAL A 590 -9.86 -9.90 -27.74
C VAL A 590 -10.98 -10.65 -28.49
N LEU A 591 -12.17 -10.76 -27.89
CA LEU A 591 -13.36 -11.35 -28.55
C LEU A 591 -13.71 -10.66 -29.87
N ALA A 592 -13.66 -9.34 -29.92
CA ALA A 592 -13.98 -8.59 -31.13
C ALA A 592 -12.95 -8.83 -32.25
N LYS A 593 -11.67 -8.99 -31.91
CA LYS A 593 -10.61 -9.33 -32.88
C LYS A 593 -10.80 -10.76 -33.42
N GLU A 594 -11.09 -11.72 -32.57
CA GLU A 594 -11.36 -13.12 -32.95
C GLU A 594 -12.50 -13.19 -33.98
N ARG A 595 -13.63 -12.52 -33.69
CA ARG A 595 -14.79 -12.45 -34.60
C ARG A 595 -14.45 -11.83 -35.95
N LYS A 596 -13.65 -10.75 -35.96
CA LYS A 596 -13.18 -10.13 -37.21
C LYS A 596 -12.28 -11.06 -38.02
N SER A 597 -11.37 -11.79 -37.36
CA SER A 597 -10.50 -12.78 -38.00
C SER A 597 -11.31 -13.92 -38.62
N LEU A 598 -12.27 -14.49 -37.89
CA LEU A 598 -13.17 -15.54 -38.38
C LEU A 598 -14.03 -15.08 -39.58
N ASN A 599 -14.57 -13.86 -39.52
CA ASN A 599 -15.36 -13.31 -40.62
C ASN A 599 -14.50 -12.99 -41.86
N SER A 600 -13.25 -12.56 -41.67
CA SER A 600 -12.29 -12.35 -42.75
C SER A 600 -11.92 -13.67 -43.42
N HIS A 601 -11.60 -14.71 -42.64
CA HIS A 601 -11.34 -16.06 -43.15
C HIS A 601 -12.55 -16.62 -43.90
N ARG A 602 -13.76 -16.50 -43.34
CA ARG A 602 -14.99 -16.93 -44.00
C ARG A 602 -15.26 -16.18 -45.31
N SER A 603 -15.03 -14.86 -45.35
CA SER A 603 -15.16 -14.06 -46.57
C SER A 603 -14.11 -14.46 -47.62
N SER A 604 -12.87 -14.73 -47.20
CA SER A 604 -11.80 -15.20 -48.09
C SER A 604 -12.06 -16.60 -48.64
N PHE A 605 -12.58 -17.51 -47.80
CA PHE A 605 -12.97 -18.86 -48.19
C PHE A 605 -14.14 -18.81 -49.17
N LEU A 606 -15.21 -18.06 -48.85
CA LEU A 606 -16.34 -17.88 -49.76
C LEU A 606 -15.91 -17.26 -51.09
N LYS A 607 -14.97 -16.30 -51.08
CA LYS A 607 -14.36 -15.74 -52.30
C LYS A 607 -13.54 -16.77 -53.08
N SER A 608 -12.77 -17.64 -52.42
CA SER A 608 -12.03 -18.71 -53.10
C SER A 608 -12.96 -19.77 -53.71
N VAL A 609 -14.10 -20.03 -53.08
CA VAL A 609 -15.14 -20.93 -53.59
C VAL A 609 -15.89 -20.31 -54.78
N THR A 610 -16.15 -19.00 -54.76
CA THR A 610 -16.78 -18.29 -55.90
C THR A 610 -15.82 -18.04 -57.07
N LEU A 611 -14.52 -17.84 -56.80
CA LEU A 611 -13.51 -17.70 -57.87
C LEU A 611 -13.20 -19.04 -58.55
N ASN A 612 -13.36 -20.16 -57.85
CA ASN A 612 -13.22 -21.51 -58.44
C ASN A 612 -14.50 -21.99 -59.17
N SER A 613 -15.65 -21.33 -59.02
CA SER A 613 -16.86 -21.66 -59.80
C SER A 613 -16.92 -21.00 -61.18
N ASP A 614 -16.03 -20.04 -61.47
CA ASP A 614 -16.00 -19.30 -62.75
C ASP A 614 -14.92 -19.80 -63.73
N GLN A 615 -14.20 -20.89 -63.42
CA GLN A 615 -13.32 -21.57 -64.37
C GLN A 615 -13.98 -22.87 -64.89
N HIS A 616 -14.42 -22.82 -66.14
CA HIS A 616 -14.79 -23.99 -66.93
C HIS A 616 -13.67 -25.05 -66.93
N LEU A 617 -13.95 -26.27 -66.43
CA LEU A 617 -13.61 -27.59 -67.01
C LEU A 617 -14.07 -28.76 -66.08
N PRO A 618 -14.09 -30.02 -66.57
CA PRO A 618 -15.30 -30.83 -66.74
C PRO A 618 -15.63 -31.77 -65.57
N GLU A 619 -16.79 -32.41 -65.68
CA GLU A 619 -17.31 -33.48 -64.82
C GLU A 619 -16.24 -34.46 -64.31
N GLU A 620 -15.93 -34.40 -63.01
CA GLU A 620 -15.38 -35.56 -62.30
C GLU A 620 -15.98 -35.67 -60.89
N LYS A 621 -16.42 -36.88 -60.58
CA LYS A 621 -17.14 -37.26 -59.37
C LYS A 621 -16.23 -37.23 -58.14
N ALA A 622 -16.21 -36.13 -57.41
CA ALA A 622 -15.85 -36.04 -56.00
C ALA A 622 -16.48 -34.76 -55.43
N SER A 623 -17.12 -34.67 -54.28
CA SER A 623 -17.50 -35.59 -53.22
C SER A 623 -18.72 -34.94 -52.55
N LYS A 624 -19.94 -35.47 -52.77
CA LYS A 624 -21.12 -35.03 -51.99
C LYS A 624 -20.97 -35.33 -50.48
N GLN A 625 -19.98 -36.16 -50.13
CA GLN A 625 -19.60 -36.50 -48.77
C GLN A 625 -18.90 -35.34 -48.04
N GLU A 626 -17.97 -34.60 -48.67
CA GLU A 626 -17.22 -33.54 -47.98
C GLU A 626 -18.06 -32.28 -47.75
N LEU A 627 -18.99 -31.96 -48.67
CA LEU A 627 -19.97 -30.89 -48.46
C LEU A 627 -21.02 -31.27 -47.40
N SER A 628 -21.41 -32.54 -47.32
CA SER A 628 -22.28 -33.08 -46.25
C SER A 628 -21.60 -33.06 -44.89
N ASP A 629 -20.31 -33.39 -44.82
CA ASP A 629 -19.55 -33.41 -43.56
C ASP A 629 -19.22 -31.98 -43.07
N LEU A 630 -19.07 -31.02 -43.99
CA LEU A 630 -18.95 -29.60 -43.67
C LEU A 630 -20.29 -28.95 -43.30
N GLU A 631 -21.40 -29.28 -43.95
CA GLU A 631 -22.74 -28.84 -43.54
C GLU A 631 -23.19 -29.48 -42.22
N GLY A 632 -22.78 -30.72 -41.94
CA GLY A 632 -22.97 -31.38 -40.65
C GLY A 632 -22.21 -30.67 -39.52
N ASN A 633 -20.97 -30.24 -39.77
CA ASN A 633 -20.19 -29.44 -38.82
C ASN A 633 -20.72 -28.00 -38.66
N PHE A 634 -21.32 -27.42 -39.71
CA PHE A 634 -21.94 -26.08 -39.64
C PHE A 634 -23.33 -26.06 -38.99
N ASN A 635 -24.12 -27.13 -39.12
CA ASN A 635 -25.42 -27.23 -38.43
C ASN A 635 -25.25 -27.52 -36.93
N ASN A 636 -24.17 -28.20 -36.54
CA ASN A 636 -23.74 -28.30 -35.14
C ASN A 636 -23.28 -26.95 -34.53
N LEU A 637 -23.06 -25.90 -35.33
CA LEU A 637 -22.78 -24.54 -34.84
C LEU A 637 -24.05 -23.67 -34.73
N LYS A 638 -25.20 -24.12 -35.23
CA LYS A 638 -26.50 -23.42 -35.10
C LYS A 638 -27.39 -23.98 -33.99
N SER A 639 -27.09 -25.15 -33.42
CA SER A 639 -27.89 -25.78 -32.35
C SER A 639 -27.17 -25.93 -31.00
N TYR A 640 -26.15 -25.10 -30.71
CA TYR A 640 -25.53 -24.99 -29.38
C TYR A 640 -25.59 -23.57 -28.84
#